data_AF-G3H0V9-F1
#
_entry.id   AF-G3H0V9-F1
#
_cell.length_a   1.000
_cell.length_b   1.000
_cell.length_c   1.000
_cell.angle_alpha   90.00
_cell.angle_beta   90.00
_cell.angle_gamma   90.00
#
_symmetry.space_group_name_H-M   'P 1'
#
loop_
_entity.id
_entity.type
_entity.pdbx_description
1 polymer ?
#
loop_
_entity_poly.entity_id
_entity_poly.type
_entity_poly.pdbx_seq_one_letter_code
_entity_poly.pdbx_strand_id
1 'polypeptide(L)'
;MTFLFPTTALGIKRCDLKAAENNEEHHTNAISSRHLVLRRGQSFTIILNFRAPVHKFLTALKKVALIAQTGEQPSKANKTQVIFPISSRGDKKGWSAAVEERDAQNWTISVTTPVDAVIGHYSLLLQVSGRKQYPLGQVTLLFNPWNRDDAVFLQNEAQRTEYLLNQNGLIYLGTSDCIQEEPWDFGQFERDVMDLSLNLLSVDKQVEKWSQPAHVACVVGTLVSMTLGDQRGRRWDKSTWMEGSHLHGSGSSQSTNSSPFPESCPVLGISALSDILCLFHAVLRCLGIPARVVTTFPSAQGTNGSLLVDEYYNEEGLQNGEGRRGRIWIFQTSVECWMKRPDLSPGYDGWQILHPRDLNGVGVLGPCSLVPVRAVKEGELQLDPAVSDLFASVNATSMVWKCCEDGTLELTDSKKKYVGNSISTKVVGCDRCEDITQNYKYPEGSQEKEVLERVQKERRKYWKDLCPPSPEPVDPMHLFLDTPTSFPLRGKSHISVTLINPTDQEKEVHLVIGVQAVYYNGIVATDLWRQKQHFRLRTNQGNSLGLQQTSCALGSVRVAEMRSVCGMHSRGRHAYGLSTCCVFLQMPETAEQYQPLTVSVGVQNSLDCPMQNCIISIFGRGLIHREKRYRLGSVWPGSCLCTQFQFTPTHLGLQRLTVEVDCDVFQNLTGYRSVLVVAPKCLFKPQTILELPSEARHTLE
;
A
#
# COMPACT_ATOMS: atom_id res chain seq x y z
N MET A 1 -23.15 -70.56 -23.83
CA MET A 1 -23.36 -69.14 -24.20
C MET A 1 -22.88 -68.27 -23.06
N THR A 2 -21.64 -67.81 -23.14
CA THR A 2 -21.06 -66.86 -22.18
C THR A 2 -21.52 -65.47 -22.62
N PHE A 3 -22.47 -64.86 -21.90
CA PHE A 3 -22.85 -63.47 -22.14
C PHE A 3 -21.67 -62.58 -21.73
N LEU A 4 -20.83 -62.23 -22.70
CA LEU A 4 -19.92 -61.09 -22.62
C LEU A 4 -20.81 -59.84 -22.60
N PHE A 5 -21.16 -59.36 -21.42
CA PHE A 5 -21.58 -57.97 -21.27
C PHE A 5 -20.41 -57.11 -21.74
N PRO A 6 -20.57 -56.26 -22.77
CA PRO A 6 -19.53 -55.31 -23.10
C PRO A 6 -19.43 -54.37 -21.90
N THR A 7 -18.30 -54.38 -21.21
CA THR A 7 -17.94 -53.35 -20.25
C THR A 7 -17.76 -52.06 -21.03
N THR A 8 -18.87 -51.34 -21.25
CA THR A 8 -18.87 -50.02 -21.85
C THR A 8 -17.93 -49.14 -21.03
N ALA A 9 -16.81 -48.72 -21.64
CA ALA A 9 -15.84 -47.86 -20.97
C ALA A 9 -16.47 -46.49 -20.70
N LEU A 10 -16.23 -45.92 -19.51
CA LEU A 10 -16.72 -44.58 -19.17
C LEU A 10 -16.18 -43.56 -20.18
N GLY A 11 -17.08 -42.95 -20.95
CA GLY A 11 -16.74 -41.92 -21.93
C GLY A 11 -17.12 -40.54 -21.42
N ILE A 12 -16.14 -39.69 -21.12
CA ILE A 12 -16.37 -38.27 -20.80
C ILE A 12 -16.47 -37.49 -22.11
N LYS A 13 -17.49 -36.63 -22.22
CA LYS A 13 -17.68 -35.71 -23.34
C LYS A 13 -16.95 -34.40 -23.08
N ARG A 14 -17.23 -33.76 -21.94
CA ARG A 14 -16.59 -32.51 -21.49
C ARG A 14 -16.79 -32.32 -19.98
N CYS A 15 -15.93 -31.53 -19.37
CA CYS A 15 -16.13 -30.96 -18.03
C CYS A 15 -16.49 -29.48 -18.20
N ASP A 16 -17.57 -29.03 -17.57
CA ASP A 16 -17.86 -27.62 -17.41
C ASP A 16 -17.46 -27.20 -16.00
N LEU A 17 -16.51 -26.27 -15.90
CA LEU A 17 -16.00 -25.75 -14.64
C LEU A 17 -16.87 -24.64 -14.04
N LYS A 18 -17.94 -24.22 -14.73
CA LYS A 18 -18.88 -23.20 -14.26
C LYS A 18 -18.16 -21.93 -13.79
N ALA A 19 -17.13 -21.51 -14.53
CA ALA A 19 -16.16 -20.51 -14.09
C ALA A 19 -16.80 -19.17 -13.70
N ALA A 20 -17.76 -18.66 -14.47
CA ALA A 20 -18.42 -17.39 -14.16
C ALA A 20 -19.17 -17.43 -12.82
N GLU A 21 -20.01 -18.45 -12.61
CA GLU A 21 -20.81 -18.63 -11.39
C GLU A 21 -19.92 -18.87 -10.16
N ASN A 22 -18.96 -19.80 -10.27
CA ASN A 22 -18.02 -20.07 -9.19
C ASN A 22 -17.18 -18.83 -8.84
N ASN A 23 -16.70 -18.07 -9.83
CA ASN A 23 -15.91 -16.88 -9.55
C ASN A 23 -16.73 -15.77 -8.88
N GLU A 24 -18.02 -15.66 -9.20
CA GLU A 24 -18.93 -14.74 -8.52
C GLU A 24 -19.11 -15.14 -7.04
N GLU A 25 -19.39 -16.42 -6.76
CA GLU A 25 -19.52 -16.95 -5.40
C GLU A 25 -18.22 -16.86 -4.58
N HIS A 26 -17.06 -16.94 -5.23
CA HIS A 26 -15.75 -16.85 -4.59
C HIS A 26 -15.17 -15.43 -4.55
N HIS A 27 -15.91 -14.40 -5.00
CA HIS A 27 -15.43 -13.02 -5.04
C HIS A 27 -14.11 -12.86 -5.84
N THR A 28 -14.08 -13.47 -7.03
CA THR A 28 -12.95 -13.48 -7.99
C THR A 28 -13.39 -13.16 -9.42
N ASN A 29 -14.67 -12.83 -9.63
CA ASN A 29 -15.23 -12.41 -10.92
C ASN A 29 -14.53 -11.18 -11.54
N ALA A 30 -13.97 -10.31 -10.71
CA ALA A 30 -13.17 -9.17 -11.17
C ALA A 30 -11.85 -9.59 -11.84
N ILE A 31 -11.30 -10.77 -11.50
CA ILE A 31 -10.05 -11.30 -12.07
C ILE A 31 -10.31 -11.99 -13.41
N SER A 32 -11.35 -12.84 -13.45
CA SER A 32 -11.70 -13.55 -14.69
C SER A 32 -13.15 -14.00 -14.68
N SER A 33 -13.75 -14.07 -15.87
CA SER A 33 -15.02 -14.78 -16.12
C SER A 33 -14.83 -16.10 -16.88
N ARG A 34 -13.59 -16.39 -17.32
CA ARG A 34 -13.27 -17.54 -18.19
C ARG A 34 -12.41 -18.58 -17.48
N HIS A 35 -11.42 -18.14 -16.72
CA HIS A 35 -10.55 -19.01 -15.94
C HIS A 35 -11.15 -19.20 -14.54
N LEU A 36 -11.18 -20.44 -14.05
CA LEU A 36 -11.72 -20.76 -12.73
C LEU A 36 -10.72 -20.30 -11.66
N VAL A 37 -11.08 -19.28 -10.89
CA VAL A 37 -10.28 -18.70 -9.80
C VAL A 37 -11.07 -18.80 -8.52
N LEU A 38 -10.57 -19.56 -7.57
CA LEU A 38 -11.26 -19.93 -6.35
C LEU A 38 -10.51 -19.44 -5.12
N ARG A 39 -11.22 -19.44 -4.00
CA ARG A 39 -10.67 -19.23 -2.66
C ARG A 39 -10.79 -20.52 -1.86
N ARG A 40 -9.72 -20.90 -1.16
CA ARG A 40 -9.65 -22.15 -0.40
C ARG A 40 -10.70 -22.24 0.71
N GLY A 41 -11.03 -23.45 1.16
CA GLY A 41 -12.02 -23.66 2.22
C GLY A 41 -13.48 -23.44 1.79
N GLN A 42 -13.75 -23.12 0.53
CA GLN A 42 -15.09 -22.92 -0.01
C GLN A 42 -15.35 -23.92 -1.13
N SER A 43 -16.60 -24.37 -1.24
CA SER A 43 -17.07 -25.31 -2.25
C SER A 43 -17.31 -24.63 -3.60
N PHE A 44 -17.03 -25.34 -4.69
CA PHE A 44 -17.30 -24.90 -6.06
C PHE A 44 -17.92 -26.04 -6.88
N THR A 45 -18.65 -25.70 -7.92
CA THR A 45 -19.44 -26.66 -8.71
C THR A 45 -18.78 -26.97 -10.05
N ILE A 46 -18.72 -28.25 -10.41
CA ILE A 46 -18.32 -28.72 -11.75
C ILE A 46 -19.38 -29.65 -12.34
N ILE A 47 -19.55 -29.63 -13.65
CA ILE A 47 -20.50 -30.50 -14.36
C ILE A 47 -19.76 -31.44 -15.30
N LEU A 48 -19.78 -32.74 -14.97
CA LEU A 48 -19.24 -33.78 -15.83
C LEU A 48 -20.30 -34.23 -16.82
N ASN A 49 -20.04 -34.06 -18.12
CA ASN A 49 -20.92 -34.52 -19.18
C ASN A 49 -20.40 -35.85 -19.76
N PHE A 50 -21.24 -36.88 -19.78
CA PHE A 50 -20.89 -38.21 -20.28
C PHE A 50 -21.35 -38.41 -21.73
N ARG A 51 -20.68 -39.29 -22.46
CA ARG A 51 -21.02 -39.64 -23.86
C ARG A 51 -22.22 -40.59 -23.95
N ALA A 52 -22.54 -41.29 -22.88
CA ALA A 52 -23.72 -42.14 -22.81
C ALA A 52 -24.36 -42.04 -21.42
N PRO A 53 -25.59 -42.55 -21.25
CA PRO A 53 -26.30 -42.41 -19.99
C PRO A 53 -25.58 -43.03 -18.78
N VAL A 54 -25.64 -42.35 -17.64
CA VAL A 54 -24.97 -42.69 -16.37
C VAL A 54 -25.26 -44.14 -15.94
N HIS A 55 -26.50 -44.63 -16.14
CA HIS A 55 -26.91 -45.98 -15.73
C HIS A 55 -26.06 -47.09 -16.38
N LYS A 56 -25.46 -46.85 -17.56
CA LYS A 56 -24.62 -47.83 -18.27
C LYS A 56 -23.23 -48.03 -17.64
N PHE A 57 -22.84 -47.16 -16.69
CA PHE A 57 -21.48 -47.14 -16.14
C PHE A 57 -21.45 -47.07 -14.60
N LEU A 58 -22.57 -47.30 -13.92
CA LEU A 58 -22.69 -47.16 -12.45
C LEU A 58 -21.57 -47.87 -11.68
N THR A 59 -21.16 -49.07 -12.13
CA THR A 59 -20.08 -49.84 -11.49
C THR A 59 -18.70 -49.19 -11.65
N ALA A 60 -18.44 -48.55 -12.80
CA ALA A 60 -17.21 -47.79 -13.03
C ALA A 60 -17.21 -46.48 -12.24
N LEU A 61 -18.37 -45.83 -12.16
CA LEU A 61 -18.60 -44.58 -11.44
C LEU A 61 -18.41 -44.70 -9.92
N LYS A 62 -18.66 -45.89 -9.34
CA LYS A 62 -18.30 -46.20 -7.93
C LYS A 62 -16.79 -46.21 -7.66
N LYS A 63 -15.95 -46.22 -8.70
CA LYS A 63 -14.48 -46.27 -8.62
C LYS A 63 -13.83 -45.03 -9.24
N VAL A 64 -14.51 -43.89 -9.17
CA VAL A 64 -14.02 -42.62 -9.68
C VAL A 64 -13.53 -41.75 -8.53
N ALA A 65 -12.37 -41.13 -8.71
CA ALA A 65 -11.78 -40.17 -7.81
C ALA A 65 -11.34 -38.93 -8.59
N LEU A 66 -11.30 -37.79 -7.93
CA LEU A 66 -10.66 -36.60 -8.44
C LEU A 66 -9.21 -36.56 -7.95
N ILE A 67 -8.34 -35.98 -8.76
CA ILE A 67 -6.96 -35.68 -8.41
C ILE A 67 -6.76 -34.18 -8.58
N ALA A 68 -6.30 -33.52 -7.53
CA ALA A 68 -5.83 -32.14 -7.57
C ALA A 68 -4.29 -32.14 -7.46
N GLN A 69 -3.60 -31.47 -8.38
CA GLN A 69 -2.14 -31.37 -8.43
C GLN A 69 -1.68 -29.93 -8.61
N THR A 70 -0.68 -29.49 -7.86
CA THR A 70 -0.05 -28.16 -7.98
C THR A 70 1.48 -28.27 -7.94
N GLY A 71 2.17 -27.27 -8.47
CA GLY A 71 3.63 -27.20 -8.56
C GLY A 71 4.23 -28.08 -9.67
N GLU A 72 5.54 -27.91 -9.91
CA GLU A 72 6.28 -28.64 -10.96
C GLU A 72 6.46 -30.13 -10.63
N GLN A 73 6.57 -30.46 -9.34
CA GLN A 73 6.72 -31.84 -8.86
C GLN A 73 5.63 -32.18 -7.82
N PRO A 74 4.38 -32.42 -8.26
CA PRO A 74 3.28 -32.74 -7.36
C PRO A 74 3.54 -34.04 -6.60
N SER A 75 3.40 -34.03 -5.27
CA SER A 75 3.57 -35.21 -4.43
C SER A 75 2.56 -35.24 -3.29
N LYS A 76 2.15 -36.46 -2.91
CA LYS A 76 1.25 -36.65 -1.74
C LYS A 76 1.93 -36.26 -0.44
N ALA A 77 3.24 -36.49 -0.32
CA ALA A 77 4.02 -36.18 0.87
C ALA A 77 4.03 -34.67 1.16
N ASN A 78 4.15 -33.84 0.12
CA ASN A 78 4.21 -32.39 0.24
C ASN A 78 2.82 -31.73 0.19
N LYS A 79 1.73 -32.52 0.25
CA LYS A 79 0.34 -32.05 0.06
C LYS A 79 0.08 -31.30 -1.25
N THR A 80 0.98 -31.38 -2.24
CA THR A 80 0.85 -30.77 -3.57
C THR A 80 0.12 -31.67 -4.56
N GLN A 81 -0.16 -32.93 -4.18
CA GLN A 81 -1.08 -33.83 -4.88
C GLN A 81 -2.04 -34.49 -3.90
N VAL A 82 -3.34 -34.44 -4.20
CA VAL A 82 -4.39 -35.11 -3.42
C VAL A 82 -5.29 -35.92 -4.33
N ILE A 83 -5.62 -37.15 -3.92
CA ILE A 83 -6.59 -38.02 -4.60
C ILE A 83 -7.74 -38.24 -3.65
N PHE A 84 -8.97 -37.89 -4.05
CA PHE A 84 -10.14 -37.96 -3.20
C PHE A 84 -11.35 -38.54 -3.97
N PRO A 85 -12.12 -39.45 -3.35
CA PRO A 85 -13.25 -40.08 -4.00
C PRO A 85 -14.40 -39.10 -4.19
N ILE A 86 -15.27 -39.38 -5.18
CA ILE A 86 -16.56 -38.70 -5.31
C ILE A 86 -17.58 -39.48 -4.47
N SER A 87 -17.90 -38.99 -3.27
CA SER A 87 -18.75 -39.68 -2.28
C SER A 87 -19.99 -38.86 -1.91
N SER A 88 -21.04 -39.51 -1.43
CA SER A 88 -22.25 -38.80 -0.95
C SER A 88 -22.06 -38.07 0.38
N ARG A 89 -21.01 -38.40 1.14
CA ARG A 89 -20.57 -37.70 2.34
C ARG A 89 -19.15 -37.20 2.11
N GLY A 90 -18.98 -35.89 1.96
CA GLY A 90 -17.66 -35.26 1.91
C GLY A 90 -17.00 -35.24 3.28
N ASP A 91 -15.69 -35.49 3.34
CA ASP A 91 -14.90 -35.18 4.52
C ASP A 91 -14.76 -33.66 4.63
N LYS A 92 -15.10 -33.09 5.79
CA LYS A 92 -15.02 -31.64 6.02
C LYS A 92 -13.59 -31.15 6.24
N LYS A 93 -12.62 -32.03 6.52
CA LYS A 93 -11.25 -31.64 6.88
C LYS A 93 -10.28 -31.61 5.70
N GLY A 94 -10.61 -32.24 4.58
CA GLY A 94 -9.73 -32.39 3.41
C GLY A 94 -10.41 -31.99 2.11
N TRP A 95 -9.74 -32.27 0.99
CA TRP A 95 -10.39 -32.20 -0.32
C TRP A 95 -11.52 -33.22 -0.38
N SER A 96 -12.72 -32.77 -0.78
CA SER A 96 -13.87 -33.64 -0.92
C SER A 96 -14.69 -33.30 -2.15
N ALA A 97 -15.41 -34.29 -2.66
CA ALA A 97 -16.34 -34.11 -3.77
C ALA A 97 -17.63 -34.89 -3.52
N ALA A 98 -18.75 -34.22 -3.71
CA ALA A 98 -20.09 -34.79 -3.56
C ALA A 98 -20.90 -34.59 -4.83
N VAL A 99 -21.65 -35.63 -5.21
CA VAL A 99 -22.62 -35.53 -6.31
C VAL A 99 -23.88 -34.90 -5.74
N GLU A 100 -24.22 -33.70 -6.22
CA GLU A 100 -25.42 -32.97 -5.83
C GLU A 100 -26.60 -33.42 -6.67
N GLU A 101 -26.41 -33.49 -7.99
CA GLU A 101 -27.45 -33.86 -8.94
C GLU A 101 -26.97 -34.90 -9.95
N ARG A 102 -27.89 -35.77 -10.37
CA ARG A 102 -27.64 -36.85 -11.33
C ARG A 102 -28.71 -36.85 -12.40
N ASP A 103 -28.39 -36.28 -13.57
CA ASP A 103 -29.25 -36.46 -14.72
C ASP A 103 -28.85 -37.70 -15.52
N ALA A 104 -29.60 -37.96 -16.59
CA ALA A 104 -29.36 -39.08 -17.47
C ALA A 104 -27.93 -39.10 -18.05
N GLN A 105 -27.34 -37.93 -18.35
CA GLN A 105 -26.05 -37.81 -19.05
C GLN A 105 -25.04 -36.84 -18.41
N ASN A 106 -25.37 -36.22 -17.28
CA ASN A 106 -24.47 -35.30 -16.59
C ASN A 106 -24.43 -35.64 -15.09
N TRP A 107 -23.36 -35.23 -14.41
CA TRP A 107 -23.28 -35.17 -12.95
C TRP A 107 -22.89 -33.76 -12.55
N THR A 108 -23.68 -33.16 -11.66
CA THR A 108 -23.32 -31.93 -10.95
C THR A 108 -22.60 -32.32 -9.67
N ILE A 109 -21.36 -31.85 -9.54
CA ILE A 109 -20.46 -32.23 -8.45
C ILE A 109 -20.01 -30.97 -7.73
N SER A 110 -20.27 -30.91 -6.44
CA SER A 110 -19.69 -29.92 -5.55
C SER A 110 -18.35 -30.43 -5.01
N VAL A 111 -17.31 -29.65 -5.23
CA VAL A 111 -15.93 -29.93 -4.81
C VAL A 111 -15.56 -28.92 -3.73
N THR A 112 -15.09 -29.39 -2.58
CA THR A 112 -14.67 -28.52 -1.47
C THR A 112 -13.17 -28.67 -1.25
N THR A 113 -12.48 -27.53 -1.18
CA THR A 113 -11.05 -27.46 -0.87
C THR A 113 -10.85 -27.29 0.64
N PRO A 114 -9.78 -27.82 1.25
CA PRO A 114 -9.50 -27.59 2.66
C PRO A 114 -9.02 -26.15 2.89
N VAL A 115 -9.21 -25.64 4.12
CA VAL A 115 -8.83 -24.27 4.51
C VAL A 115 -7.32 -24.07 4.57
N ASP A 116 -6.54 -25.15 4.71
CA ASP A 116 -5.07 -25.14 4.70
C ASP A 116 -4.49 -25.56 3.34
N ALA A 117 -5.30 -25.55 2.27
CA ALA A 117 -4.79 -25.82 0.93
C ALA A 117 -3.67 -24.85 0.54
N VAL A 118 -2.69 -25.38 -0.19
CA VAL A 118 -1.65 -24.60 -0.88
C VAL A 118 -2.33 -23.71 -1.92
N ILE A 119 -1.90 -22.45 -2.04
CA ILE A 119 -2.37 -21.55 -3.10
C ILE A 119 -1.58 -21.78 -4.40
N GLY A 120 -2.17 -21.39 -5.53
CA GLY A 120 -1.52 -21.44 -6.85
C GLY A 120 -2.33 -22.17 -7.91
N HIS A 121 -1.67 -22.52 -9.01
CA HIS A 121 -2.30 -23.22 -10.12
C HIS A 121 -2.43 -24.72 -9.84
N TYR A 122 -3.62 -25.24 -10.05
CA TYR A 122 -3.99 -26.63 -9.89
C TYR A 122 -4.48 -27.23 -11.21
N SER A 123 -3.95 -28.41 -11.53
CA SER A 123 -4.54 -29.30 -12.53
C SER A 123 -5.54 -30.25 -11.85
N LEU A 124 -6.80 -30.22 -12.31
CA LEU A 124 -7.84 -31.14 -11.86
C LEU A 124 -7.99 -32.29 -12.86
N LEU A 125 -7.86 -33.53 -12.37
CA LEU A 125 -7.97 -34.74 -13.17
C LEU A 125 -9.05 -35.68 -12.62
N LEU A 126 -9.70 -36.44 -13.50
CA LEU A 126 -10.57 -37.55 -13.12
C LEU A 126 -9.81 -38.87 -13.24
N GLN A 127 -9.72 -39.61 -12.15
CA GLN A 127 -9.19 -40.96 -12.13
C GLN A 127 -10.31 -41.99 -12.18
N VAL A 128 -10.28 -42.87 -13.18
CA VAL A 128 -11.26 -43.95 -13.36
C VAL A 128 -10.60 -45.29 -13.09
N SER A 129 -11.17 -46.06 -12.16
CA SER A 129 -10.70 -47.40 -11.78
C SER A 129 -9.22 -47.43 -11.35
N GLY A 130 -8.73 -46.35 -10.76
CA GLY A 130 -7.35 -46.22 -10.27
C GLY A 130 -6.25 -46.21 -11.34
N ARG A 131 -6.60 -46.22 -12.64
CA ARG A 131 -5.61 -46.37 -13.73
C ARG A 131 -5.66 -45.22 -14.73
N LYS A 132 -6.83 -44.94 -15.32
CA LYS A 132 -6.95 -43.92 -16.38
C LYS A 132 -7.18 -42.56 -15.76
N GLN A 133 -6.39 -41.57 -16.16
CA GLN A 133 -6.54 -40.16 -15.75
C GLN A 133 -7.02 -39.34 -16.94
N TYR A 134 -8.00 -38.46 -16.71
CA TYR A 134 -8.55 -37.55 -17.70
C TYR A 134 -8.43 -36.11 -17.19
N PRO A 135 -7.80 -35.19 -17.93
CA PRO A 135 -7.75 -33.80 -17.52
C PRO A 135 -9.15 -33.18 -17.59
N LEU A 136 -9.56 -32.51 -16.50
CA LEU A 136 -10.83 -31.81 -16.40
C LEU A 136 -10.67 -30.31 -16.62
N GLY A 137 -9.55 -29.74 -16.17
CA GLY A 137 -9.20 -28.34 -16.40
C GLY A 137 -8.20 -27.78 -15.38
N GLN A 138 -7.93 -26.49 -15.48
CA GLN A 138 -7.05 -25.75 -14.57
C GLN A 138 -7.88 -24.91 -13.59
N VAL A 139 -7.39 -24.80 -12.36
CA VAL A 139 -8.01 -24.05 -11.26
C VAL A 139 -6.93 -23.22 -10.59
N THR A 140 -7.16 -21.92 -10.40
CA THR A 140 -6.28 -21.11 -9.55
C THR A 140 -6.90 -21.02 -8.16
N LEU A 141 -6.15 -21.38 -7.11
CA LEU A 141 -6.62 -21.36 -5.73
C LEU A 141 -5.91 -20.26 -4.93
N LEU A 142 -6.67 -19.42 -4.22
CA LEU A 142 -6.21 -18.27 -3.45
C LEU A 142 -6.55 -18.39 -1.97
N PHE A 143 -5.99 -17.51 -1.15
CA PHE A 143 -6.39 -17.34 0.25
C PHE A 143 -7.84 -16.84 0.35
N ASN A 144 -8.53 -17.20 1.44
CA ASN A 144 -9.95 -16.91 1.63
C ASN A 144 -10.26 -16.02 2.85
N PRO A 145 -10.32 -14.69 2.69
CA PRO A 145 -10.66 -13.81 3.81
C PRO A 145 -12.14 -13.82 4.20
N TRP A 146 -13.02 -14.55 3.49
CA TRP A 146 -14.43 -14.76 3.86
C TRP A 146 -14.64 -16.01 4.72
N ASN A 147 -13.71 -16.97 4.71
CA ASN A 147 -13.83 -18.19 5.51
C ASN A 147 -13.25 -17.99 6.92
N ARG A 148 -14.06 -18.21 7.96
CA ARG A 148 -13.69 -18.03 9.38
C ARG A 148 -12.50 -18.86 9.86
N ASP A 149 -12.34 -20.02 9.25
CA ASP A 149 -11.30 -20.99 9.58
C ASP A 149 -9.99 -20.71 8.83
N ASP A 150 -10.02 -19.86 7.79
CA ASP A 150 -8.79 -19.40 7.14
C ASP A 150 -8.01 -18.45 8.07
N ALA A 151 -6.69 -18.51 7.97
CA ALA A 151 -5.78 -17.64 8.68
C ALA A 151 -5.90 -16.17 8.24
N VAL A 152 -6.36 -15.88 7.02
CA VAL A 152 -6.57 -14.49 6.55
C VAL A 152 -7.99 -13.98 6.75
N PHE A 153 -8.83 -14.68 7.52
CA PHE A 153 -10.21 -14.28 7.76
C PHE A 153 -10.30 -12.85 8.30
N LEU A 154 -11.06 -12.00 7.61
CA LEU A 154 -11.29 -10.63 8.01
C LEU A 154 -12.80 -10.42 8.13
N GLN A 155 -13.30 -10.31 9.36
CA GLN A 155 -14.75 -10.40 9.64
C GLN A 155 -15.60 -9.30 8.99
N ASN A 156 -15.09 -8.07 8.93
CA ASN A 156 -15.83 -6.92 8.45
C ASN A 156 -15.84 -6.86 6.92
N GLU A 157 -17.03 -6.77 6.33
CA GLU A 157 -17.21 -6.75 4.87
C GLU A 157 -16.64 -5.49 4.22
N ALA A 158 -16.86 -4.32 4.80
CA ALA A 158 -16.30 -3.07 4.29
C ALA A 158 -14.76 -3.10 4.29
N GLN A 159 -14.16 -3.70 5.32
CA GLN A 159 -12.71 -3.91 5.37
C GLN A 159 -12.22 -4.91 4.31
N ARG A 160 -12.96 -5.99 4.02
CA ARG A 160 -12.62 -6.89 2.90
C ARG A 160 -12.70 -6.15 1.57
N THR A 161 -13.71 -5.30 1.39
CA THR A 161 -13.83 -4.46 0.20
C THR A 161 -12.63 -3.52 0.07
N GLU A 162 -12.25 -2.79 1.12
CA GLU A 162 -11.12 -1.85 1.05
C GLU A 162 -9.75 -2.53 0.93
N TYR A 163 -9.50 -3.54 1.76
CA TYR A 163 -8.16 -4.13 1.92
C TYR A 163 -7.88 -5.28 0.98
N LEU A 164 -8.84 -5.70 0.16
CA LEU A 164 -8.67 -6.75 -0.84
C LEU A 164 -9.22 -6.38 -2.22
N LEU A 165 -10.47 -5.93 -2.31
CA LEU A 165 -11.16 -5.74 -3.59
C LEU A 165 -10.93 -4.35 -4.21
N ASN A 166 -10.69 -3.33 -3.38
CA ASN A 166 -10.48 -1.99 -3.86
C ASN A 166 -9.10 -1.90 -4.55
N GLN A 167 -9.10 -1.46 -5.80
CA GLN A 167 -7.88 -1.28 -6.60
C GLN A 167 -7.40 0.18 -6.59
N ASN A 168 -8.20 1.09 -6.01
CA ASN A 168 -7.95 2.51 -5.97
C ASN A 168 -7.35 2.89 -4.60
N GLY A 169 -6.04 3.12 -4.56
CA GLY A 169 -5.28 3.45 -3.35
C GLY A 169 -5.04 4.95 -3.15
N LEU A 170 -4.65 5.31 -1.93
CA LEU A 170 -4.07 6.61 -1.58
C LEU A 170 -2.85 6.36 -0.71
N ILE A 171 -1.75 7.01 -1.03
CA ILE A 171 -0.54 7.06 -0.20
C ILE A 171 -0.45 8.47 0.36
N TYR A 172 -0.13 8.56 1.65
CA TYR A 172 -0.02 9.85 2.33
C TYR A 172 1.46 10.20 2.44
N LEU A 173 1.86 11.33 1.89
CA LEU A 173 3.24 11.83 1.87
C LEU A 173 3.28 13.24 2.50
N GLY A 174 4.41 13.93 2.39
CA GLY A 174 4.57 15.30 2.90
C GLY A 174 5.04 15.31 4.35
N THR A 175 4.38 16.07 5.23
CA THR A 175 4.77 16.23 6.65
C THR A 175 3.58 15.93 7.57
N SER A 176 3.82 15.74 8.88
CA SER A 176 2.74 15.51 9.85
C SER A 176 1.71 16.65 9.91
N ASP A 177 2.13 17.88 9.63
CA ASP A 177 1.29 19.08 9.67
C ASP A 177 0.67 19.45 8.31
N CYS A 178 1.22 18.90 7.21
CA CYS A 178 0.73 19.08 5.85
C CYS A 178 0.86 17.75 5.09
N ILE A 179 -0.12 16.87 5.31
CA ILE A 179 -0.20 15.58 4.63
C ILE A 179 -0.68 15.79 3.19
N GLN A 180 0.07 15.25 2.23
CA GLN A 180 -0.25 15.25 0.81
C GLN A 180 -0.77 13.89 0.39
N GLU A 181 -1.78 13.86 -0.47
CA GLU A 181 -2.38 12.63 -0.99
C GLU A 181 -1.82 12.31 -2.37
N GLU A 182 -1.28 11.11 -2.51
CA GLU A 182 -0.76 10.58 -3.77
C GLU A 182 -1.69 9.43 -4.21
N PRO A 183 -2.50 9.62 -5.28
CA PRO A 183 -3.37 8.57 -5.77
C PRO A 183 -2.57 7.41 -6.36
N TRP A 184 -2.90 6.19 -5.97
CA TRP A 184 -2.23 5.00 -6.48
C TRP A 184 -3.20 4.02 -7.11
N ASP A 185 -2.74 3.39 -8.19
CA ASP A 185 -3.51 2.41 -8.95
C ASP A 185 -2.96 0.99 -8.76
N PHE A 186 -3.57 0.18 -7.88
CA PHE A 186 -3.01 -1.14 -7.53
C PHE A 186 -3.18 -2.19 -8.63
N GLY A 187 -4.27 -2.13 -9.40
CA GLY A 187 -4.51 -2.98 -10.57
C GLY A 187 -4.36 -4.48 -10.35
N GLN A 188 -4.60 -4.99 -9.14
CA GLN A 188 -4.38 -6.40 -8.80
C GLN A 188 -5.25 -7.38 -9.61
N PHE A 189 -6.27 -6.89 -10.32
CA PHE A 189 -7.16 -7.69 -11.18
C PHE A 189 -6.94 -7.45 -12.68
N GLU A 190 -5.93 -6.67 -13.07
CA GLU A 190 -5.55 -6.54 -14.47
C GLU A 190 -5.07 -7.86 -15.05
N ARG A 191 -5.14 -7.97 -16.38
CA ARG A 191 -4.74 -9.18 -17.09
C ARG A 191 -3.29 -9.54 -16.73
N ASP A 192 -3.01 -10.82 -16.58
CA ASP A 192 -1.70 -11.39 -16.28
C ASP A 192 -1.13 -11.08 -14.88
N VAL A 193 -1.65 -10.10 -14.12
CA VAL A 193 -1.17 -9.76 -12.76
C VAL A 193 -1.28 -10.94 -11.79
N MET A 194 -2.32 -11.76 -11.92
CA MET A 194 -2.48 -12.98 -11.13
C MET A 194 -1.38 -14.00 -11.41
N ASP A 195 -1.16 -14.31 -12.68
CA ASP A 195 -0.16 -15.30 -13.10
C ASP A 195 1.25 -14.80 -12.76
N LEU A 196 1.50 -13.51 -12.97
CA LEU A 196 2.70 -12.81 -12.54
C LEU A 196 2.90 -12.93 -11.02
N SER A 197 1.86 -12.65 -10.21
CA SER A 197 1.91 -12.75 -8.74
C SER A 197 2.26 -14.15 -8.25
N LEU A 198 1.71 -15.19 -8.89
CA LEU A 198 2.04 -16.58 -8.57
C LEU A 198 3.44 -16.96 -9.07
N ASN A 199 3.87 -16.45 -10.23
CA ASN A 199 5.20 -16.66 -10.76
C ASN A 199 6.29 -16.03 -9.86
N LEU A 200 6.01 -14.92 -9.18
CA LEU A 200 6.94 -14.36 -8.18
C LEU A 200 7.24 -15.35 -7.07
N LEU A 201 6.25 -16.13 -6.65
CA LEU A 201 6.44 -17.10 -5.58
C LEU A 201 7.39 -18.23 -5.99
N SER A 202 7.62 -18.48 -7.29
CA SER A 202 8.49 -19.56 -7.80
C SER A 202 9.96 -19.47 -7.36
N VAL A 203 10.38 -18.31 -6.82
CA VAL A 203 11.68 -18.16 -6.14
C VAL A 203 11.77 -19.03 -4.89
N ASP A 204 10.64 -19.27 -4.23
CA ASP A 204 10.52 -20.19 -3.11
C ASP A 204 10.29 -21.61 -3.62
N LYS A 205 11.18 -22.51 -3.19
CA LYS A 205 11.12 -23.93 -3.56
C LYS A 205 10.25 -24.77 -2.61
N GLN A 206 9.80 -24.18 -1.50
CA GLN A 206 8.97 -24.84 -0.49
C GLN A 206 7.47 -24.61 -0.76
N VAL A 207 7.00 -25.12 -1.91
CA VAL A 207 5.60 -24.92 -2.37
C VAL A 207 4.57 -25.42 -1.33
N GLU A 208 4.90 -26.44 -0.54
CA GLU A 208 4.04 -26.91 0.56
C GLU A 208 3.76 -25.85 1.63
N LYS A 209 4.67 -24.88 1.79
CA LYS A 209 4.51 -23.77 2.74
C LYS A 209 3.69 -22.61 2.19
N TRP A 210 3.33 -22.62 0.90
CA TRP A 210 2.41 -21.62 0.34
C TRP A 210 0.98 -21.76 0.87
N SER A 211 0.69 -22.82 1.63
CA SER A 211 -0.50 -22.92 2.47
C SER A 211 -0.52 -21.92 3.64
N GLN A 212 0.62 -21.31 4.00
CA GLN A 212 0.76 -20.44 5.17
C GLN A 212 0.87 -18.97 4.72
N PRO A 213 -0.07 -18.09 5.08
CA PRO A 213 -0.04 -16.69 4.64
C PRO A 213 1.18 -15.94 5.18
N ALA A 214 1.65 -16.27 6.40
CA ALA A 214 2.86 -15.69 6.96
C ALA A 214 4.12 -16.04 6.14
N HIS A 215 4.24 -17.28 5.68
CA HIS A 215 5.34 -17.69 4.81
C HIS A 215 5.29 -16.97 3.46
N VAL A 216 4.11 -16.95 2.81
CA VAL A 216 3.90 -16.26 1.53
C VAL A 216 4.21 -14.76 1.65
N ALA A 217 3.72 -14.10 2.69
CA ALA A 217 3.99 -12.68 2.89
C ALA A 217 5.49 -12.41 3.16
N CYS A 218 6.20 -13.27 3.91
CA CYS A 218 7.65 -13.18 4.05
C CYS A 218 8.41 -13.37 2.71
N VAL A 219 7.96 -14.26 1.82
CA VAL A 219 8.54 -14.43 0.47
C VAL A 219 8.32 -13.16 -0.35
N VAL A 220 7.13 -12.58 -0.30
CA VAL A 220 6.81 -11.31 -0.96
C VAL A 220 7.68 -10.17 -0.42
N GLY A 221 7.82 -10.03 0.90
CA GLY A 221 8.69 -9.01 1.48
C GLY A 221 10.17 -9.24 1.23
N THR A 222 10.60 -10.49 1.10
CA THR A 222 11.96 -10.83 0.65
C THR A 222 12.24 -10.27 -0.74
N LEU A 223 11.29 -10.40 -1.66
CA LEU A 223 11.39 -9.85 -3.01
C LEU A 223 11.42 -8.32 -3.01
N VAL A 224 10.64 -7.66 -2.13
CA VAL A 224 10.74 -6.20 -1.88
C VAL A 224 12.18 -5.83 -1.50
N SER A 225 12.74 -6.48 -0.47
CA SER A 225 14.09 -6.21 0.02
C SER A 225 15.16 -6.42 -1.04
N MET A 226 15.06 -7.49 -1.83
CA MET A 226 15.98 -7.77 -2.94
C MET A 226 15.89 -6.75 -4.07
N THR A 227 14.71 -6.18 -4.29
CA THR A 227 14.50 -5.15 -5.32
C THR A 227 15.02 -3.79 -4.87
N LEU A 228 14.94 -3.49 -3.56
CA LEU A 228 15.41 -2.24 -2.96
C LEU A 228 16.91 -2.24 -2.63
N GLY A 229 17.49 -3.40 -2.31
CA GLY A 229 18.90 -3.54 -1.95
C GLY A 229 19.78 -3.85 -3.17
N ASP A 230 20.65 -2.92 -3.54
CA ASP A 230 21.63 -3.03 -4.63
C ASP A 230 22.73 -4.12 -4.42
N GLN A 231 22.52 -5.08 -3.53
CA GLN A 231 23.46 -6.15 -3.24
C GLN A 231 22.84 -7.53 -3.49
N ARG A 232 22.91 -7.94 -4.76
CA ARG A 232 23.21 -9.30 -5.29
C ARG A 232 22.45 -9.55 -6.59
N GLY A 233 22.96 -9.02 -7.70
CA GLY A 233 23.08 -9.73 -8.98
C GLY A 233 21.84 -10.30 -9.69
N ARG A 234 20.63 -10.17 -9.16
CA ARG A 234 19.37 -10.37 -9.90
C ARG A 234 18.62 -9.06 -9.87
N ARG A 235 18.97 -8.19 -10.81
CA ARG A 235 18.16 -7.04 -11.17
C ARG A 235 16.83 -7.59 -11.66
N TRP A 236 15.80 -7.51 -10.82
CA TRP A 236 14.43 -7.64 -11.27
C TRP A 236 14.15 -6.49 -12.23
N ASP A 237 13.67 -6.82 -13.43
CA ASP A 237 13.36 -5.80 -14.40
C ASP A 237 11.95 -5.24 -14.15
N LYS A 238 11.91 -4.11 -13.43
CA LYS A 238 10.68 -3.33 -13.17
C LYS A 238 9.90 -3.05 -14.47
N SER A 239 10.60 -2.94 -15.61
CA SER A 239 9.96 -2.68 -16.91
C SER A 239 9.10 -3.85 -17.38
N THR A 240 9.54 -5.10 -17.19
CA THR A 240 8.80 -6.31 -17.58
C THR A 240 7.42 -6.38 -16.90
N TRP A 241 7.34 -5.96 -15.64
CA TRP A 241 6.08 -5.95 -14.91
C TRP A 241 5.21 -4.77 -15.24
N MET A 242 5.72 -3.54 -15.28
CA MET A 242 4.88 -2.40 -15.64
C MET A 242 4.37 -2.47 -17.09
N GLU A 243 5.17 -3.04 -18.01
CA GLU A 243 4.78 -3.24 -19.40
C GLU A 243 3.76 -4.38 -19.56
N GLY A 244 3.91 -5.48 -18.80
CA GLY A 244 2.99 -6.62 -18.80
C GLY A 244 1.71 -6.46 -17.98
N SER A 245 1.74 -5.64 -16.92
CA SER A 245 0.59 -5.43 -16.01
C SER A 245 -0.23 -4.18 -16.33
N HIS A 246 0.24 -3.33 -17.26
CA HIS A 246 -0.36 -2.01 -17.56
C HIS A 246 -0.63 -1.16 -16.31
N LEU A 247 0.12 -1.38 -15.22
CA LEU A 247 -0.04 -0.64 -13.97
C LEU A 247 0.45 0.80 -14.17
N HIS A 248 -0.46 1.75 -13.99
CA HIS A 248 -0.17 3.18 -13.97
C HIS A 248 0.16 3.61 -12.54
N GLY A 249 1.44 3.53 -12.16
CA GLY A 249 1.94 4.31 -11.03
C GLY A 249 2.01 5.80 -11.42
N SER A 250 2.00 6.71 -10.43
CA SER A 250 2.32 8.14 -10.63
C SER A 250 3.81 8.36 -10.88
N GLY A 251 4.36 7.63 -11.85
CA GLY A 251 5.78 7.57 -12.14
C GLY A 251 6.02 7.44 -13.65
N SER A 252 6.73 8.42 -14.19
CA SER A 252 7.28 8.47 -15.53
C SER A 252 8.04 7.19 -15.93
N SER A 253 7.35 6.18 -16.45
CA SER A 253 7.97 5.03 -17.10
C SER A 253 7.49 4.91 -18.53
N GLN A 254 7.70 5.99 -19.29
CA GLN A 254 7.86 5.96 -20.75
C GLN A 254 8.32 7.35 -21.20
N SER A 255 9.58 7.68 -20.91
CA SER A 255 10.32 8.72 -21.63
C SER A 255 11.65 8.13 -22.12
N THR A 256 11.60 7.70 -23.39
CA THR A 256 12.67 7.75 -24.39
C THR A 256 14.12 7.96 -23.95
N ASN A 257 14.95 7.02 -24.41
CA ASN A 257 16.37 7.14 -24.76
C ASN A 257 16.92 8.58 -24.90
N SER A 258 18.17 8.75 -24.42
CA SER A 258 19.14 9.82 -24.66
C SER A 258 19.11 11.08 -23.79
N SER A 259 19.93 11.10 -22.73
CA SER A 259 20.89 12.20 -22.44
C SER A 259 21.87 11.78 -21.32
N PRO A 260 23.17 12.14 -21.38
CA PRO A 260 24.20 11.68 -20.46
C PRO A 260 24.37 12.66 -19.29
N PHE A 261 23.86 12.30 -18.11
CA PHE A 261 24.31 12.89 -16.85
C PHE A 261 24.80 11.78 -15.91
N PRO A 262 25.86 12.02 -15.13
CA PRO A 262 26.62 10.99 -14.45
C PRO A 262 25.82 10.27 -13.36
N GLU A 263 26.24 9.04 -13.06
CA GLU A 263 25.65 7.99 -12.20
C GLU A 263 25.48 8.37 -10.70
N SER A 264 25.05 9.59 -10.37
CA SER A 264 24.92 10.06 -8.97
C SER A 264 23.73 11.01 -8.79
N CYS A 265 22.55 10.61 -9.27
CA CYS A 265 21.31 11.37 -9.08
C CYS A 265 20.33 10.63 -8.13
N PRO A 266 20.19 11.06 -6.85
CA PRO A 266 19.30 10.43 -5.85
C PRO A 266 17.80 10.77 -6.04
N VAL A 267 17.44 11.42 -7.15
CA VAL A 267 16.09 11.94 -7.46
C VAL A 267 15.06 10.81 -7.71
N LEU A 268 15.51 9.59 -7.99
CA LEU A 268 14.66 8.41 -8.16
C LEU A 268 14.09 7.84 -6.84
N GLY A 269 14.45 8.36 -5.67
CA GLY A 269 14.26 7.66 -4.38
C GLY A 269 12.83 7.50 -3.83
N ILE A 270 11.97 8.53 -3.90
CA ILE A 270 10.65 8.51 -3.22
C ILE A 270 9.61 7.73 -4.01
N SER A 271 9.48 8.04 -5.32
CA SER A 271 8.57 7.33 -6.21
C SER A 271 9.02 5.88 -6.33
N ALA A 272 10.31 5.58 -6.59
CA ALA A 272 10.72 4.18 -6.74
C ALA A 272 10.43 3.30 -5.50
N LEU A 273 10.62 3.80 -4.27
CA LEU A 273 10.33 3.04 -3.06
C LEU A 273 8.82 2.84 -2.85
N SER A 274 8.02 3.90 -3.03
CA SER A 274 6.56 3.83 -2.92
C SER A 274 5.96 2.93 -4.00
N ASP A 275 6.46 3.01 -5.23
CA ASP A 275 6.05 2.16 -6.36
C ASP A 275 6.31 0.68 -6.06
N ILE A 276 7.51 0.35 -5.56
CA ILE A 276 7.88 -1.03 -5.23
C ILE A 276 6.99 -1.55 -4.12
N LEU A 277 6.80 -0.79 -3.04
CA LEU A 277 5.91 -1.19 -1.94
C LEU A 277 4.48 -1.41 -2.41
N CYS A 278 3.95 -0.53 -3.26
CA CYS A 278 2.59 -0.65 -3.79
C CYS A 278 2.43 -1.82 -4.76
N LEU A 279 3.46 -2.15 -5.54
CA LEU A 279 3.48 -3.34 -6.38
C LEU A 279 3.33 -4.62 -5.53
N PHE A 280 4.13 -4.75 -4.48
CA PHE A 280 4.09 -5.94 -3.63
C PHE A 280 2.86 -5.97 -2.71
N HIS A 281 2.31 -4.82 -2.34
CA HIS A 281 0.99 -4.71 -1.74
C HIS A 281 -0.12 -5.22 -2.67
N ALA A 282 -0.08 -4.88 -3.95
CA ALA A 282 -1.01 -5.41 -4.95
C ALA A 282 -0.89 -6.94 -5.10
N VAL A 283 0.35 -7.48 -5.07
CA VAL A 283 0.59 -8.94 -5.06
C VAL A 283 -0.08 -9.60 -3.86
N LEU A 284 0.07 -9.07 -2.64
CA LEU A 284 -0.60 -9.62 -1.45
C LEU A 284 -2.12 -9.68 -1.62
N ARG A 285 -2.73 -8.57 -2.09
CA ARG A 285 -4.18 -8.52 -2.36
C ARG A 285 -4.60 -9.50 -3.44
N CYS A 286 -3.81 -9.61 -4.51
CA CYS A 286 -4.04 -10.55 -5.62
C CYS A 286 -4.10 -12.00 -5.11
N LEU A 287 -3.16 -12.38 -4.23
CA LEU A 287 -3.09 -13.73 -3.64
C LEU A 287 -4.21 -14.01 -2.60
N GLY A 288 -5.00 -13.00 -2.23
CA GLY A 288 -6.09 -13.13 -1.26
C GLY A 288 -5.73 -12.73 0.17
N ILE A 289 -4.57 -12.10 0.40
CA ILE A 289 -4.16 -11.60 1.72
C ILE A 289 -4.59 -10.12 1.83
N PRO A 290 -5.50 -9.77 2.77
CA PRO A 290 -5.88 -8.37 2.96
C PRO A 290 -4.67 -7.54 3.40
N ALA A 291 -4.44 -6.40 2.74
CA ALA A 291 -3.26 -5.57 2.96
C ALA A 291 -3.57 -4.06 2.82
N ARG A 292 -2.78 -3.22 3.49
CA ARG A 292 -2.86 -1.75 3.40
C ARG A 292 -1.49 -1.10 3.45
N VAL A 293 -1.39 0.10 2.87
CA VAL A 293 -0.19 0.95 2.95
C VAL A 293 -0.34 1.88 4.14
N VAL A 294 0.73 2.03 4.91
CA VAL A 294 0.81 2.88 6.11
C VAL A 294 1.99 3.82 5.98
N THR A 295 1.80 5.09 6.36
CA THR A 295 2.89 6.07 6.41
C THR A 295 3.07 6.61 7.81
N THR A 296 4.29 6.56 8.32
CA THR A 296 4.67 7.06 9.65
C THR A 296 5.38 8.40 9.52
N PHE A 297 4.95 9.43 10.26
CA PHE A 297 5.49 10.80 10.19
C PHE A 297 5.98 11.30 11.56
N PRO A 298 7.00 12.15 11.60
CA PRO A 298 8.38 11.77 11.30
C PRO A 298 8.74 10.37 11.85
N SER A 299 9.67 9.68 11.21
CA SER A 299 10.05 8.31 11.58
C SER A 299 11.55 8.20 11.84
N ALA A 300 11.96 7.65 12.99
CA ALA A 300 13.38 7.45 13.27
C ALA A 300 13.90 6.19 12.56
N GLN A 301 14.96 6.34 11.77
CA GLN A 301 15.49 5.28 10.90
C GLN A 301 16.99 5.09 11.14
N GLY A 302 17.48 3.85 10.95
CA GLY A 302 18.89 3.51 11.12
C GLY A 302 19.39 3.65 12.56
N THR A 303 18.51 3.56 13.56
CA THR A 303 18.87 3.68 14.98
C THR A 303 19.46 2.40 15.55
N ASN A 304 19.41 1.27 14.82
CA ASN A 304 19.75 -0.08 15.29
C ASN A 304 19.06 -0.39 16.62
N GLY A 305 17.77 -0.11 16.64
CA GLY A 305 16.93 -0.16 17.82
C GLY A 305 17.07 1.05 18.73
N SER A 306 18.14 1.83 18.78
CA SER A 306 18.31 2.87 19.81
C SER A 306 17.11 3.81 19.98
N LEU A 307 16.68 4.07 21.22
CA LEU A 307 15.62 5.05 21.51
C LEU A 307 16.13 6.49 21.51
N LEU A 308 17.36 6.70 21.07
CA LEU A 308 17.98 8.02 20.93
C LEU A 308 18.41 8.18 19.48
N VAL A 309 18.05 9.32 18.90
CA VAL A 309 18.51 9.73 17.57
C VAL A 309 19.19 11.09 17.69
N ASP A 310 20.41 11.18 17.18
CA ASP A 310 21.23 12.37 17.29
C ASP A 310 21.07 13.24 16.04
N GLU A 311 20.83 14.53 16.25
CA GLU A 311 20.85 15.53 15.20
C GLU A 311 21.90 16.59 15.50
N TYR A 312 22.81 16.79 14.53
CA TYR A 312 23.94 17.70 14.67
C TYR A 312 23.72 18.97 13.88
N TYR A 313 24.10 20.08 14.49
CA TYR A 313 23.95 21.39 13.90
C TYR A 313 25.14 22.28 14.23
N ASN A 314 25.53 23.17 13.32
CA ASN A 314 26.58 24.16 13.58
C ASN A 314 26.06 25.35 14.43
N GLU A 315 26.97 26.27 14.75
CA GLU A 315 26.67 27.52 15.46
C GLU A 315 25.68 28.43 14.71
N GLU A 316 25.59 28.27 13.39
CA GLU A 316 24.62 28.95 12.55
C GLU A 316 23.22 28.30 12.54
N GLY A 317 23.04 27.18 13.26
CA GLY A 317 21.76 26.50 13.35
C GLY A 317 21.37 25.64 12.14
N LEU A 318 22.30 25.41 11.20
CA LEU A 318 22.13 24.55 10.04
C LEU A 318 22.52 23.11 10.38
N GLN A 319 21.84 22.12 9.79
CA GLN A 319 22.24 20.72 9.96
C GLN A 319 23.65 20.52 9.43
N ASN A 320 24.54 19.95 10.24
CA ASN A 320 25.91 19.68 9.83
C ASN A 320 26.30 18.23 10.12
N GLY A 321 25.88 17.33 9.22
CA GLY A 321 26.36 15.94 9.21
C GLY A 321 25.29 14.89 9.48
N GLU A 322 25.72 13.64 9.48
CA GLU A 322 24.88 12.47 9.71
C GLU A 322 24.90 12.10 11.20
N GLY A 323 23.72 11.77 11.74
CA GLY A 323 23.59 11.26 13.10
C GLY A 323 24.36 9.96 13.28
N ARG A 324 25.12 9.82 14.39
CA ARG A 324 25.82 8.56 14.71
C ARG A 324 24.85 7.44 15.13
N ARG A 325 23.63 7.81 15.53
CA ARG A 325 22.56 6.92 16.02
C ARG A 325 21.31 6.99 15.13
N GLY A 326 21.50 7.03 13.82
CA GLY A 326 20.41 7.11 12.85
C GLY A 326 19.98 8.53 12.51
N ARG A 327 18.83 8.65 11.82
CA ARG A 327 18.28 9.92 11.31
C ARG A 327 16.76 9.91 11.39
N ILE A 328 16.16 11.08 11.58
CA ILE A 328 14.71 11.23 11.50
C ILE A 328 14.32 11.52 10.04
N TRP A 329 13.56 10.60 9.46
CA TRP A 329 12.93 10.77 8.17
C TRP A 329 11.65 11.58 8.35
N ILE A 330 11.32 12.39 7.36
CA ILE A 330 10.08 13.18 7.32
C ILE A 330 8.88 12.23 7.29
N PHE A 331 9.00 11.14 6.52
CA PHE A 331 8.05 10.05 6.53
C PHE A 331 8.69 8.72 6.15
N GLN A 332 8.06 7.62 6.55
CA GLN A 332 8.40 6.27 6.11
C GLN A 332 7.14 5.50 5.74
N THR A 333 7.09 4.97 4.52
CA THR A 333 5.99 4.10 4.05
C THR A 333 6.28 2.63 4.35
N SER A 334 5.24 1.87 4.69
CA SER A 334 5.29 0.43 4.94
C SER A 334 4.01 -0.26 4.48
N VAL A 335 4.05 -1.59 4.39
CA VAL A 335 2.88 -2.42 4.07
C VAL A 335 2.52 -3.25 5.28
N GLU A 336 1.25 -3.22 5.65
CA GLU A 336 0.67 -4.12 6.63
C GLU A 336 -0.22 -5.17 5.95
N CYS A 337 -0.20 -6.40 6.45
CA CYS A 337 -1.06 -7.50 5.99
C CYS A 337 -1.79 -8.15 7.16
N TRP A 338 -3.03 -8.58 6.93
CA TRP A 338 -3.91 -9.14 7.95
C TRP A 338 -3.85 -10.67 7.96
N MET A 339 -3.50 -11.26 9.11
CA MET A 339 -3.53 -12.72 9.29
C MET A 339 -3.51 -13.13 10.77
N LYS A 340 -3.91 -14.38 11.03
CA LYS A 340 -3.63 -15.08 12.29
C LYS A 340 -2.15 -15.47 12.35
N ARG A 341 -1.61 -15.52 13.56
CA ARG A 341 -0.23 -15.88 13.90
C ARG A 341 -0.22 -17.06 14.89
N PRO A 342 -0.64 -18.27 14.45
CA PRO A 342 -0.62 -19.46 15.31
C PRO A 342 0.81 -19.91 15.69
N ASP A 343 1.82 -19.37 15.00
CA ASP A 343 3.25 -19.51 15.31
C ASP A 343 3.69 -18.67 16.51
N LEU A 344 2.89 -17.67 16.92
CA LEU A 344 3.15 -16.78 18.05
C LEU A 344 2.21 -17.06 19.23
N SER A 345 2.50 -16.45 20.38
CA SER A 345 1.60 -16.51 21.53
C SER A 345 0.26 -15.80 21.24
N PRO A 346 -0.84 -16.21 21.92
CA PRO A 346 -2.15 -15.61 21.70
C PRO A 346 -2.13 -14.09 21.88
N GLY A 347 -2.75 -13.37 20.95
CA GLY A 347 -2.90 -11.92 20.99
C GLY A 347 -2.11 -11.14 19.95
N TYR A 348 -1.26 -11.80 19.15
CA TYR A 348 -0.48 -11.21 18.05
C TYR A 348 -1.09 -11.41 16.65
N ASP A 349 -2.33 -11.88 16.58
CA ASP A 349 -3.13 -11.90 15.35
C ASP A 349 -3.44 -10.48 14.86
N GLY A 350 -3.83 -10.37 13.58
CA GLY A 350 -4.29 -9.12 12.98
C GLY A 350 -3.24 -8.51 12.05
N TRP A 351 -3.02 -7.20 12.13
CA TRP A 351 -2.09 -6.49 11.26
C TRP A 351 -0.62 -6.82 11.56
N GLN A 352 0.10 -7.23 10.52
CA GLN A 352 1.51 -7.58 10.52
C GLN A 352 2.26 -6.64 9.57
N ILE A 353 3.30 -5.99 10.08
CA ILE A 353 4.19 -5.09 9.32
C ILE A 353 5.18 -5.96 8.54
N LEU A 354 5.27 -5.71 7.24
CA LEU A 354 6.27 -6.32 6.37
C LEU A 354 7.58 -5.53 6.49
N HIS A 355 8.58 -6.11 7.16
CA HIS A 355 9.84 -5.43 7.47
C HIS A 355 11.06 -6.14 6.84
N PRO A 356 11.75 -5.49 5.88
CA PRO A 356 13.05 -5.93 5.39
C PRO A 356 14.07 -6.13 6.52
N ARG A 357 14.85 -7.21 6.51
CA ARG A 357 15.93 -7.44 7.49
C ARG A 357 17.29 -7.25 6.84
N ASP A 358 18.19 -6.53 7.51
CA ASP A 358 19.60 -6.43 7.11
C ASP A 358 20.31 -7.77 7.28
N LEU A 359 20.86 -8.29 6.19
CA LEU A 359 21.48 -9.63 6.12
C LEU A 359 22.89 -9.71 6.76
N ASN A 360 23.40 -8.62 7.32
CA ASN A 360 24.77 -8.54 7.85
C ASN A 360 24.97 -9.20 9.22
N GLY A 361 23.96 -9.84 9.80
CA GLY A 361 24.05 -10.50 11.12
C GLY A 361 23.26 -11.81 11.18
N VAL A 362 23.99 -12.93 11.09
CA VAL A 362 23.70 -14.28 11.60
C VAL A 362 22.22 -14.65 11.86
N GLY A 363 21.66 -15.52 11.01
CA GLY A 363 20.44 -16.27 11.30
C GLY A 363 19.96 -17.16 10.14
N VAL A 364 19.33 -18.29 10.48
CA VAL A 364 18.69 -19.29 9.58
C VAL A 364 17.35 -18.76 8.98
N LEU A 365 16.96 -17.53 9.31
CA LEU A 365 15.69 -16.90 8.95
C LEU A 365 15.82 -16.05 7.68
N GLY A 366 14.76 -15.99 6.86
CA GLY A 366 14.72 -15.26 5.60
C GLY A 366 14.92 -13.73 5.74
N PRO A 367 15.13 -13.00 4.62
CA PRO A 367 15.48 -11.56 4.60
C PRO A 367 14.30 -10.61 4.86
N CYS A 368 13.16 -11.11 5.34
CA CYS A 368 12.01 -10.32 5.71
C CYS A 368 11.38 -10.88 6.99
N SER A 369 10.94 -9.98 7.87
CA SER A 369 10.23 -10.30 9.11
C SER A 369 8.78 -9.85 8.99
N LEU A 370 7.87 -10.62 9.59
CA LEU A 370 6.47 -10.21 9.78
C LEU A 370 6.25 -9.87 11.24
N VAL A 371 6.17 -8.56 11.50
CA VAL A 371 6.14 -8.05 12.87
C VAL A 371 4.71 -7.65 13.24
N PRO A 372 4.10 -8.25 14.27
CA PRO A 372 2.77 -7.83 14.72
C PRO A 372 2.78 -6.35 15.14
N VAL A 373 1.82 -5.55 14.66
CA VAL A 373 1.67 -4.14 15.07
C VAL A 373 1.55 -4.03 16.60
N ARG A 374 0.84 -4.97 17.22
CA ARG A 374 0.73 -5.05 18.69
C ARG A 374 2.07 -5.26 19.38
N ALA A 375 2.99 -6.04 18.81
CA ALA A 375 4.32 -6.25 19.40
C ALA A 375 5.13 -4.96 19.41
N VAL A 376 4.96 -4.10 18.39
CA VAL A 376 5.53 -2.75 18.38
C VAL A 376 4.86 -1.87 19.43
N LYS A 377 3.54 -1.91 19.58
CA LYS A 377 2.85 -1.15 20.63
C LYS A 377 3.27 -1.52 22.04
N GLU A 378 3.45 -2.81 22.30
CA GLU A 378 3.89 -3.34 23.59
C GLU A 378 5.41 -3.29 23.76
N GLY A 379 6.20 -3.07 22.71
CA GLY A 379 7.65 -3.17 22.80
C GLY A 379 8.14 -4.56 23.22
N GLU A 380 7.53 -5.63 22.68
CA GLU A 380 7.92 -7.01 22.96
C GLU A 380 9.19 -7.39 22.17
N LEU A 381 10.35 -6.95 22.67
CA LEU A 381 11.63 -7.06 21.98
C LEU A 381 12.09 -8.52 21.76
N GLN A 382 11.57 -9.47 22.54
CA GLN A 382 11.96 -10.88 22.45
C GLN A 382 11.30 -11.61 21.28
N LEU A 383 10.26 -11.03 20.68
CA LEU A 383 9.46 -11.68 19.64
C LEU A 383 10.18 -11.72 18.29
N ASP A 384 10.76 -10.60 17.87
CA ASP A 384 11.59 -10.49 16.66
C ASP A 384 12.58 -9.33 16.82
N PRO A 385 13.84 -9.47 16.40
CA PRO A 385 14.79 -8.35 16.39
C PRO A 385 14.25 -7.07 15.75
N ALA A 386 13.44 -7.19 14.69
CA ALA A 386 12.82 -6.07 13.99
C ALA A 386 11.83 -5.27 14.85
N VAL A 387 11.28 -5.85 15.92
CA VAL A 387 10.44 -5.11 16.89
C VAL A 387 11.25 -3.97 17.50
N SER A 388 12.54 -4.17 17.76
CA SER A 388 13.40 -3.16 18.35
C SER A 388 13.55 -1.92 17.46
N ASP A 389 13.75 -2.13 16.16
CA ASP A 389 13.88 -1.06 15.17
C ASP A 389 12.55 -0.32 14.94
N LEU A 390 11.46 -1.08 14.77
CA LEU A 390 10.13 -0.51 14.58
C LEU A 390 9.60 0.22 15.83
N PHE A 391 9.94 -0.28 17.03
CA PHE A 391 9.60 0.42 18.27
C PHE A 391 10.33 1.76 18.36
N ALA A 392 11.61 1.78 18.01
CA ALA A 392 12.41 2.98 17.99
C ALA A 392 11.93 3.99 16.94
N SER A 393 11.49 3.51 15.78
CA SER A 393 11.04 4.38 14.69
C SER A 393 9.83 5.25 15.04
N VAL A 394 9.07 4.88 16.08
CA VAL A 394 7.90 5.64 16.55
C VAL A 394 8.03 6.20 17.97
N ASN A 395 9.05 5.80 18.75
CA ASN A 395 9.25 6.22 20.14
C ASN A 395 10.62 6.86 20.44
N ALA A 396 11.52 6.98 19.45
CA ALA A 396 12.84 7.56 19.69
C ALA A 396 12.76 9.02 20.16
N THR A 397 13.65 9.36 21.09
CA THR A 397 13.87 10.75 21.55
C THR A 397 14.93 11.40 20.69
N SER A 398 14.60 12.57 20.13
CA SER A 398 15.55 13.37 19.35
C SER A 398 16.48 14.15 20.29
N MET A 399 17.78 13.92 20.17
CA MET A 399 18.85 14.65 20.86
C MET A 399 19.45 15.67 19.92
N VAL A 400 19.36 16.94 20.29
CA VAL A 400 19.81 18.05 19.44
C VAL A 400 21.15 18.57 19.94
N TRP A 401 22.19 18.29 19.15
CA TRP A 401 23.57 18.65 19.45
C TRP A 401 23.99 19.88 18.65
N LYS A 402 24.69 20.80 19.31
CA LYS A 402 25.40 21.90 18.68
C LYS A 402 26.87 21.52 18.56
N CYS A 403 27.40 21.64 17.35
CA CYS A 403 28.80 21.48 17.00
C CYS A 403 29.43 22.86 16.98
N CYS A 404 30.24 23.16 17.99
CA CYS A 404 30.99 24.40 18.09
C CYS A 404 32.16 24.40 17.09
N GLU A 405 32.67 25.58 16.71
CA GLU A 405 33.77 25.71 15.73
C GLU A 405 35.06 25.00 16.18
N ASP A 406 35.26 24.87 17.49
CA ASP A 406 36.38 24.15 18.12
C ASP A 406 36.23 22.61 18.09
N GLY A 407 35.10 22.10 17.58
CA GLY A 407 34.77 20.68 17.52
C GLY A 407 34.05 20.14 18.77
N THR A 408 33.77 20.99 19.77
CA THR A 408 33.02 20.61 20.97
C THR A 408 31.55 20.35 20.65
N LEU A 409 30.97 19.31 21.27
CA LEU A 409 29.55 18.95 21.14
C LEU A 409 28.78 19.34 22.40
N GLU A 410 27.83 20.27 22.25
CA GLU A 410 26.96 20.74 23.33
C GLU A 410 25.54 20.18 23.13
N LEU A 411 24.98 19.52 24.14
CA LEU A 411 23.58 19.09 24.10
C LEU A 411 22.68 20.30 24.38
N THR A 412 21.82 20.64 23.41
CA THR A 412 20.99 21.85 23.48
C THR A 412 19.52 21.56 23.76
N ASP A 413 18.98 20.45 23.28
CA ASP A 413 17.57 20.10 23.48
C ASP A 413 17.38 18.57 23.41
N SER A 414 16.32 18.08 24.05
CA SER A 414 15.87 16.70 23.96
C SER A 414 14.34 16.67 23.84
N LYS A 415 13.81 16.27 22.68
CA LYS A 415 12.36 16.23 22.42
C LYS A 415 11.87 14.80 22.25
N LYS A 416 10.97 14.38 23.14
CA LYS A 416 10.29 13.07 23.07
C LYS A 416 9.15 13.02 22.05
N LYS A 417 8.48 14.16 21.82
CA LYS A 417 7.22 14.23 21.05
C LYS A 417 7.41 14.31 19.52
N TYR A 418 8.64 14.20 19.02
CA TYR A 418 8.92 14.53 17.62
C TYR A 418 8.73 13.35 16.66
N VAL A 419 8.77 12.11 17.14
CA VAL A 419 8.82 10.91 16.30
C VAL A 419 7.53 10.06 16.43
N GLY A 420 7.08 9.47 15.34
CA GLY A 420 5.99 8.51 15.28
C GLY A 420 4.59 9.10 15.44
N ASN A 421 4.37 10.30 14.96
CA ASN A 421 3.09 11.00 14.96
C ASN A 421 2.29 10.73 13.67
N SER A 422 0.98 10.99 13.70
CA SER A 422 0.11 10.96 12.51
C SER A 422 0.31 9.72 11.62
N ILE A 423 0.45 8.52 12.20
CA ILE A 423 0.63 7.29 11.44
C ILE A 423 -0.63 7.06 10.64
N SER A 424 -0.52 7.11 9.31
CA SER A 424 -1.65 7.36 8.42
C SER A 424 -1.90 6.20 7.46
N THR A 425 -3.17 5.88 7.24
CA THR A 425 -3.63 4.96 6.19
C THR A 425 -4.95 5.45 5.58
N LYS A 426 -5.43 4.79 4.53
CA LYS A 426 -6.67 5.18 3.87
C LYS A 426 -7.87 4.65 4.64
N VAL A 427 -8.86 5.51 4.90
CA VAL A 427 -10.12 5.13 5.54
C VAL A 427 -10.85 4.09 4.68
N VAL A 428 -11.47 3.11 5.36
CA VAL A 428 -12.31 2.09 4.73
C VAL A 428 -13.47 2.72 3.95
N GLY A 429 -13.50 2.50 2.63
CA GLY A 429 -14.59 2.98 1.77
C GLY A 429 -14.62 4.49 1.53
N CYS A 430 -13.62 5.24 1.99
CA CYS A 430 -13.56 6.69 1.83
C CYS A 430 -12.14 7.13 1.40
N ASP A 431 -12.08 8.17 0.58
CA ASP A 431 -10.83 8.81 0.14
C ASP A 431 -10.44 9.88 1.16
N ARG A 432 -10.16 9.44 2.39
CA ARG A 432 -9.71 10.27 3.51
C ARG A 432 -8.59 9.57 4.26
N CYS A 433 -7.74 10.37 4.88
CA CYS A 433 -6.70 9.91 5.78
C CYS A 433 -7.28 9.44 7.13
N GLU A 434 -6.87 8.26 7.58
CA GLU A 434 -7.14 7.68 8.90
C GLU A 434 -5.86 7.70 9.73
N ASP A 435 -5.92 8.31 10.93
CA ASP A 435 -4.86 8.23 11.92
C ASP A 435 -4.98 6.93 12.74
N ILE A 436 -3.94 6.11 12.66
CA ILE A 436 -3.79 4.82 13.34
C ILE A 436 -2.64 4.81 14.35
N THR A 437 -2.14 5.97 14.78
CA THR A 437 -1.01 6.11 15.72
C THR A 437 -1.22 5.32 17.02
N GLN A 438 -2.45 5.30 17.54
CA GLN A 438 -2.87 4.55 18.73
C GLN A 438 -2.64 3.03 18.62
N ASN A 439 -2.48 2.49 17.41
CA ASN A 439 -2.20 1.08 17.19
C ASN A 439 -0.71 0.75 17.39
N TYR A 440 0.18 1.74 17.30
CA TYR A 440 1.63 1.59 17.36
C TYR A 440 2.25 2.09 18.66
N LYS A 441 1.62 3.06 19.33
CA LYS A 441 2.09 3.57 20.62
C LYS A 441 0.92 4.05 21.48
N TYR A 442 1.18 4.12 22.78
CA TYR A 442 0.22 4.63 23.76
C TYR A 442 0.22 6.17 23.77
N PRO A 443 -0.93 6.83 23.97
CA PRO A 443 -0.97 8.27 24.18
C PRO A 443 -0.15 8.68 25.42
N GLU A 444 0.42 9.88 25.38
CA GLU A 444 1.18 10.45 26.49
C GLU A 444 0.35 10.50 27.78
N GLY A 445 0.97 10.13 28.91
CA GLY A 445 0.31 10.09 30.21
C GLY A 445 -0.56 8.85 30.47
N SER A 446 -0.60 7.90 29.55
CA SER A 446 -1.24 6.58 29.75
C SER A 446 -0.22 5.49 30.10
N GLN A 447 -0.30 4.31 29.48
CA GLN A 447 0.63 3.19 29.68
C GLN A 447 1.99 3.38 29.00
N GLU A 448 2.16 4.46 28.23
CA GLU A 448 3.40 4.77 27.50
C GLU A 448 4.64 4.71 28.41
N LYS A 449 4.58 5.34 29.59
CA LYS A 449 5.72 5.39 30.52
C LYS A 449 6.14 3.99 30.97
N GLU A 450 5.17 3.13 31.31
CA GLU A 450 5.42 1.76 31.73
C GLU A 450 6.09 0.94 30.62
N VAL A 451 5.58 1.05 29.39
CA VAL A 451 6.12 0.36 28.22
C VAL A 451 7.55 0.83 27.91
N LEU A 452 7.80 2.14 27.91
CA LEU A 452 9.14 2.69 27.67
C LEU A 452 10.13 2.27 28.75
N GLU A 453 9.74 2.30 30.03
CA GLU A 453 10.59 1.87 31.14
C GLU A 453 10.91 0.37 31.06
N ARG A 454 9.94 -0.47 30.67
CA ARG A 454 10.13 -1.91 30.41
C ARG A 454 11.15 -2.13 29.30
N VAL A 455 10.93 -1.51 28.14
CA VAL A 455 11.81 -1.62 26.96
C VAL A 455 13.24 -1.15 27.29
N GLN A 456 13.39 -0.03 28.00
CA GLN A 456 14.70 0.47 28.45
C GLN A 456 15.38 -0.49 29.44
N LYS A 457 14.63 -1.08 30.37
CA LYS A 457 15.17 -2.07 31.33
C LYS A 457 15.67 -3.32 30.62
N GLU A 458 14.93 -3.82 29.64
CA GLU A 458 15.35 -4.98 28.85
C GLU A 458 16.61 -4.68 28.04
N ARG A 459 16.70 -3.51 27.44
CA ARG A 459 17.85 -3.09 26.64
C ARG A 459 19.12 -2.86 27.46
N ARG A 460 18.99 -2.36 28.69
CA ARG A 460 20.14 -2.20 29.61
C ARG A 460 20.89 -3.51 29.89
N LYS A 461 20.28 -4.67 29.64
CA LYS A 461 20.95 -5.97 29.72
C LYS A 461 21.99 -6.16 28.62
N TYR A 462 21.81 -5.51 27.47
CA TYR A 462 22.63 -5.70 26.28
C TYR A 462 23.48 -4.47 25.94
N TRP A 463 23.00 -3.25 26.20
CA TRP A 463 23.64 -1.98 25.80
C TRP A 463 23.85 -1.08 27.03
N LYS A 464 25.06 -0.54 27.23
CA LYS A 464 25.44 0.21 28.46
C LYS A 464 25.12 1.72 28.42
N ASP A 465 24.95 2.32 27.24
CA ASP A 465 24.83 3.78 27.09
C ASP A 465 23.39 4.21 26.70
N LEU A 466 22.46 4.17 27.66
CA LEU A 466 21.02 4.27 27.40
C LEU A 466 20.27 5.42 28.10
N CYS A 467 20.91 6.17 28.99
CA CYS A 467 20.25 7.33 29.57
C CYS A 467 20.40 8.53 28.63
N PRO A 468 19.30 9.24 28.30
CA PRO A 468 19.39 10.58 27.76
C PRO A 468 20.33 11.40 28.65
N PRO A 469 21.42 11.98 28.13
CA PRO A 469 22.04 13.08 28.85
C PRO A 469 20.95 14.14 29.07
N SER A 470 20.76 14.57 30.31
CA SER A 470 19.88 15.70 30.58
C SER A 470 20.62 16.96 30.13
N PRO A 471 20.00 17.84 29.32
CA PRO A 471 20.56 19.16 29.13
C PRO A 471 20.74 19.83 30.50
N GLU A 472 21.86 20.53 30.70
CA GLU A 472 22.06 21.31 31.93
C GLU A 472 20.89 22.29 32.10
N PRO A 473 20.49 22.64 33.34
CA PRO A 473 19.42 23.60 33.57
C PRO A 473 19.83 24.96 33.01
N VAL A 474 19.35 25.26 31.80
CA VAL A 474 19.62 26.53 31.12
C VAL A 474 18.57 27.57 31.49
N ASP A 475 19.04 28.80 31.62
CA ASP A 475 18.25 30.02 31.73
C ASP A 475 17.11 30.09 30.67
N PRO A 476 15.83 29.95 31.07
CA PRO A 476 14.75 29.65 30.13
C PRO A 476 14.51 30.82 29.16
N MET A 477 14.43 30.51 27.87
CA MET A 477 13.82 31.36 26.84
C MET A 477 12.88 30.52 26.01
N HIS A 478 11.68 31.03 25.75
CA HIS A 478 10.71 30.35 24.91
C HIS A 478 10.78 30.92 23.50
N LEU A 479 10.96 30.03 22.53
CA LEU A 479 10.94 30.35 21.11
C LEU A 479 9.73 29.67 20.49
N PHE A 480 8.90 30.47 19.83
CA PHE A 480 7.79 30.03 19.01
C PHE A 480 8.01 30.47 17.58
N LEU A 481 7.91 29.52 16.66
CA LEU A 481 7.98 29.76 15.23
C LEU A 481 6.57 29.65 14.67
N ASP A 482 6.02 30.77 14.20
CA ASP A 482 4.71 30.82 13.56
C ASP A 482 4.89 31.04 12.05
N THR A 483 4.31 30.14 11.29
CA THR A 483 4.63 29.90 9.88
C THR A 483 3.43 29.37 9.14
N PRO A 484 3.32 29.64 7.84
CA PRO A 484 2.26 29.06 7.04
C PRO A 484 2.42 27.53 6.96
N THR A 485 1.30 26.82 6.86
CA THR A 485 1.26 25.36 6.71
C THR A 485 1.95 24.85 5.45
N SER A 486 2.11 25.71 4.44
CA SER A 486 2.88 25.44 3.24
C SER A 486 3.59 26.70 2.73
N PHE A 487 4.75 26.51 2.12
CA PHE A 487 5.55 27.60 1.55
C PHE A 487 5.47 27.62 0.02
N PRO A 488 5.21 28.77 -0.64
CA PRO A 488 5.34 28.88 -2.08
C PRO A 488 6.71 28.43 -2.56
N LEU A 489 6.69 27.52 -3.54
CA LEU A 489 7.88 26.99 -4.19
C LEU A 489 8.77 28.11 -4.76
N ARG A 490 8.14 29.21 -5.17
CA ARG A 490 8.78 30.47 -5.53
C ARG A 490 7.90 31.65 -5.11
N GLY A 491 8.48 32.66 -4.45
CA GLY A 491 7.76 33.86 -4.04
C GLY A 491 8.14 34.36 -2.64
N LYS A 492 7.32 35.26 -2.11
CA LYS A 492 7.50 35.84 -0.77
C LYS A 492 6.63 35.14 0.25
N SER A 493 7.25 34.70 1.35
CA SER A 493 6.55 34.13 2.51
C SER A 493 6.86 34.95 3.75
N HIS A 494 5.87 35.12 4.61
CA HIS A 494 6.06 35.77 5.90
C HIS A 494 6.24 34.71 6.98
N ILE A 495 7.33 34.79 7.72
CA ILE A 495 7.56 33.99 8.91
C ILE A 495 7.53 34.91 10.12
N SER A 496 6.84 34.50 11.19
CA SER A 496 6.86 35.17 12.48
C SER A 496 7.66 34.35 13.48
N VAL A 497 8.64 34.97 14.13
CA VAL A 497 9.37 34.34 15.25
C VAL A 497 9.04 35.10 16.51
N THR A 498 8.44 34.43 17.49
CA THR A 498 8.12 35.01 18.79
C THR A 498 9.07 34.46 19.84
N LEU A 499 9.80 35.36 20.49
CA LEU A 499 10.73 35.05 21.57
C LEU A 499 10.21 35.67 22.85
N ILE A 500 10.12 34.86 23.91
CA ILE A 500 9.68 35.29 25.24
C ILE A 500 10.82 35.06 26.21
N ASN A 501 11.22 36.12 26.91
CA ASN A 501 12.13 36.05 28.03
C ASN A 501 11.34 35.99 29.34
N PRO A 502 11.11 34.80 29.94
CA PRO A 502 10.36 34.66 31.18
C PRO A 502 11.17 35.03 32.43
N THR A 503 12.39 35.55 32.30
CA THR A 503 13.27 35.78 33.46
C THR A 503 13.33 37.24 33.86
N ASP A 504 13.78 37.45 35.09
CA ASP A 504 13.95 38.76 35.70
C ASP A 504 15.30 39.42 35.32
N GLN A 505 15.99 38.90 34.31
CA GLN A 505 17.21 39.50 33.76
C GLN A 505 17.05 39.84 32.27
N GLU A 506 17.57 40.99 31.86
CA GLU A 506 17.66 41.37 30.45
C GLU A 506 18.66 40.45 29.73
N LYS A 507 18.28 39.94 28.55
CA LYS A 507 19.10 39.01 27.79
C LYS A 507 19.51 39.61 26.45
N GLU A 508 20.78 39.44 26.11
CA GLU A 508 21.29 39.69 24.77
C GLU A 508 21.04 38.46 23.89
N VAL A 509 20.40 38.68 22.75
CA VAL A 509 19.89 37.61 21.89
C VAL A 509 20.52 37.70 20.51
N HIS A 510 21.22 36.62 20.14
CA HIS A 510 21.69 36.33 18.79
C HIS A 510 20.73 35.34 18.15
N LEU A 511 19.82 35.83 17.30
CA LEU A 511 18.85 35.01 16.58
C LEU A 511 19.38 34.70 15.17
N VAL A 512 19.56 33.42 14.88
CA VAL A 512 19.85 32.92 13.52
C VAL A 512 18.68 32.10 13.05
N ILE A 513 18.22 32.40 11.84
CA ILE A 513 17.13 31.68 11.19
C ILE A 513 17.62 31.17 9.86
N GLY A 514 17.49 29.87 9.64
CA GLY A 514 17.91 29.17 8.43
C GLY A 514 16.76 28.36 7.84
N VAL A 515 16.70 28.31 6.51
CA VAL A 515 15.79 27.44 5.77
C VAL A 515 16.61 26.56 4.85
N GLN A 516 16.46 25.24 5.00
CA GLN A 516 17.18 24.23 4.23
C GLN A 516 16.18 23.38 3.42
N ALA A 517 16.53 23.07 2.18
CA ALA A 517 15.85 22.08 1.36
C ALA A 517 16.26 20.68 1.84
N VAL A 518 15.31 19.80 2.11
CA VAL A 518 15.57 18.45 2.62
C VAL A 518 14.86 17.40 1.78
N TYR A 519 15.51 16.27 1.57
CA TYR A 519 14.87 15.06 1.05
C TYR A 519 13.99 14.42 2.12
N TYR A 520 13.04 13.58 1.71
CA TYR A 520 12.12 12.89 2.62
C TYR A 520 12.79 12.08 3.73
N ASN A 521 14.02 11.60 3.49
CA ASN A 521 14.80 10.84 4.46
C ASN A 521 15.56 11.74 5.46
N GLY A 522 15.34 13.06 5.43
CA GLY A 522 16.00 14.04 6.30
C GLY A 522 17.41 14.43 5.87
N ILE A 523 17.86 14.04 4.67
CA ILE A 523 19.14 14.49 4.11
C ILE A 523 18.98 15.92 3.59
N VAL A 524 19.88 16.81 4.00
CA VAL A 524 19.94 18.18 3.48
C VAL A 524 20.38 18.16 2.02
N ALA A 525 19.59 18.78 1.15
CA ALA A 525 19.90 19.01 -0.24
C ALA A 525 20.68 20.32 -0.43
N THR A 526 20.19 21.42 0.16
CA THR A 526 20.85 22.73 0.08
C THR A 526 20.34 23.71 1.15
N ASP A 527 21.02 24.86 1.26
CA ASP A 527 20.55 26.01 2.02
C ASP A 527 19.76 26.97 1.12
N LEU A 528 18.52 27.29 1.49
CA LEU A 528 17.64 28.16 0.69
C LEU A 528 17.68 29.62 1.14
N TRP A 529 17.74 29.86 2.45
CA TRP A 529 17.69 31.21 3.01
C TRP A 529 18.27 31.26 4.42
N ARG A 530 18.81 32.42 4.80
CA ARG A 530 19.36 32.65 6.13
C ARG A 530 19.28 34.12 6.53
N GLN A 531 18.93 34.37 7.78
CA GLN A 531 18.91 35.70 8.40
C GLN A 531 19.50 35.65 9.80
N LYS A 532 20.28 36.67 10.14
CA LYS A 532 20.80 36.89 11.51
C LYS A 532 20.22 38.19 12.06
N GLN A 533 19.83 38.18 13.32
CA GLN A 533 19.39 39.36 14.08
C GLN A 533 20.02 39.38 15.45
N HIS A 534 20.26 40.59 15.94
CA HIS A 534 20.84 40.82 17.25
C HIS A 534 20.04 41.91 17.97
N PHE A 535 19.54 41.60 19.16
CA PHE A 535 18.74 42.54 19.95
C PHE A 535 18.72 42.14 21.43
N ARG A 536 18.19 43.02 22.28
CA ARG A 536 18.01 42.77 23.72
C ARG A 536 16.55 42.54 24.06
N LEU A 537 16.29 41.54 24.90
CA LEU A 537 14.97 41.20 25.41
C LEU A 537 14.89 41.54 26.89
N ARG A 538 14.00 42.47 27.23
CA ARG A 538 13.76 42.86 28.63
C ARG A 538 13.03 41.76 29.39
N THR A 539 12.98 41.91 30.70
CA THR A 539 12.34 40.97 31.62
C THR A 539 10.85 40.81 31.31
N ASN A 540 10.36 39.57 31.31
CA ASN A 540 8.96 39.22 31.02
C ASN A 540 8.41 39.79 29.70
N GLN A 541 9.29 40.11 28.74
CA GLN A 541 8.90 40.66 27.45
C GLN A 541 8.84 39.56 26.37
N GLY A 542 7.79 39.60 25.56
CA GLY A 542 7.72 38.91 24.29
C GLY A 542 8.07 39.86 23.14
N ASN A 543 8.94 39.44 22.23
CA ASN A 543 9.18 40.13 20.97
C ASN A 543 8.82 39.22 19.79
N SER A 544 8.05 39.75 18.84
CA SER A 544 7.63 39.02 17.63
C SER A 544 8.27 39.68 16.41
N LEU A 545 9.04 38.91 15.66
CA LEU A 545 9.77 39.36 14.49
C LEU A 545 9.13 38.79 13.23
N GLY A 546 8.54 39.67 12.42
CA GLY A 546 8.09 39.34 11.07
C GLY A 546 9.25 39.40 10.08
N LEU A 547 9.49 38.30 9.38
CA LEU A 547 10.56 38.15 8.40
C LEU A 547 9.97 37.76 7.05
N GLN A 548 10.42 38.43 6.00
CA GLN A 548 10.10 38.04 4.63
C GLN A 548 11.21 37.17 4.06
N GLN A 549 10.84 35.96 3.70
CA GLN A 549 11.68 35.07 2.91
C GLN A 549 11.29 35.17 1.44
N THR A 550 12.27 35.36 0.57
CA THR A 550 12.14 35.13 -0.88
C THR A 550 12.76 33.78 -1.20
N SER A 551 11.95 32.83 -1.70
CA SER A 551 12.47 31.53 -2.17
C SER A 551 12.87 31.60 -3.64
N CYS A 552 14.05 31.07 -3.96
CA CYS A 552 14.49 30.77 -5.32
C CYS A 552 14.63 29.25 -5.43
N ALA A 553 14.02 28.68 -6.47
CA ALA A 553 13.76 27.24 -6.61
C ALA A 553 15.00 26.34 -6.58
N LEU A 554 14.79 25.12 -6.09
CA LEU A 554 15.46 23.90 -6.56
C LEU A 554 14.37 22.86 -6.86
N GLY A 555 14.41 22.28 -8.06
CA GLY A 555 13.32 21.49 -8.66
C GLY A 555 12.64 20.46 -7.76
N SER A 556 13.20 19.25 -7.67
CA SER A 556 12.53 18.02 -7.15
C SER A 556 12.35 17.94 -5.63
N VAL A 557 12.64 19.01 -4.88
CA VAL A 557 12.47 19.02 -3.42
C VAL A 557 11.05 19.47 -3.07
N ARG A 558 10.30 18.63 -2.35
CA ARG A 558 8.92 18.92 -1.92
C ARG A 558 8.80 19.38 -0.46
N VAL A 559 9.89 19.36 0.31
CA VAL A 559 9.90 19.70 1.74
C VAL A 559 11.04 20.65 2.08
N ALA A 560 10.72 21.72 2.80
CA ALA A 560 11.69 22.64 3.36
C ALA A 560 11.65 22.55 4.88
N GLU A 561 12.81 22.73 5.50
CA GLU A 561 12.94 22.72 6.94
C GLU A 561 13.41 24.08 7.43
N MET A 562 12.64 24.66 8.37
CA MET A 562 12.98 25.95 8.98
C MET A 562 13.47 25.77 10.39
N ARG A 563 14.54 26.50 10.70
CA ARG A 563 15.20 26.45 12.00
C ARG A 563 15.46 27.84 12.51
N SER A 564 15.30 28.00 13.81
CA SER A 564 15.63 29.23 14.53
C SER A 564 16.45 28.86 15.76
N VAL A 565 17.54 29.59 15.96
CA VAL A 565 18.47 29.44 17.08
C VAL A 565 18.62 30.79 17.73
N CYS A 566 18.34 30.88 19.03
CA CYS A 566 18.45 32.10 19.82
C CYS A 566 19.46 31.87 20.95
N GLY A 567 20.66 32.42 20.78
CA GLY A 567 21.81 32.16 21.67
C GLY A 567 22.17 30.67 21.75
N MET A 568 23.01 30.30 22.71
CA MET A 568 23.56 28.94 22.82
C MET A 568 22.51 27.84 23.14
N HIS A 569 21.22 28.15 23.41
CA HIS A 569 20.37 27.21 24.15
C HIS A 569 18.90 27.06 23.74
N SER A 570 18.29 27.94 22.93
CA SER A 570 16.87 27.81 22.54
C SER A 570 16.72 27.59 21.03
N ARG A 571 16.03 26.50 20.64
CA ARG A 571 15.92 26.06 19.24
C ARG A 571 14.50 25.65 18.85
N GLY A 572 14.01 26.22 17.76
CA GLY A 572 12.77 25.84 17.09
C GLY A 572 13.06 25.13 15.77
N ARG A 573 12.38 24.01 15.53
CA ARG A 573 12.46 23.21 14.30
C ARG A 573 11.05 22.92 13.81
N HIS A 574 10.83 23.05 12.52
CA HIS A 574 9.59 22.63 11.88
C HIS A 574 9.85 22.34 10.40
N ALA A 575 9.23 21.27 9.89
CA ALA A 575 9.30 20.87 8.49
C ALA A 575 7.98 21.18 7.79
N TYR A 576 8.03 21.67 6.55
CA TYR A 576 6.85 22.12 5.81
C TYR A 576 6.83 21.57 4.41
N GLY A 577 5.64 21.22 3.94
CA GLY A 577 5.42 21.01 2.51
C GLY A 577 5.60 22.32 1.73
N LEU A 578 6.25 22.24 0.57
CA LEU A 578 6.21 23.34 -0.39
C LEU A 578 4.87 23.29 -1.15
N SER A 579 4.17 24.41 -1.24
CA SER A 579 2.92 24.51 -1.98
C SER A 579 3.20 24.38 -3.47
N THR A 580 2.61 23.38 -4.10
CA THR A 580 2.68 23.13 -5.52
C THR A 580 1.48 23.76 -6.24
N CYS A 581 1.58 23.90 -7.56
CA CYS A 581 0.42 24.20 -8.40
C CYS A 581 -0.65 23.12 -8.22
N CYS A 582 -1.93 23.49 -8.27
CA CYS A 582 -3.02 22.55 -8.06
C CYS A 582 -3.64 22.09 -9.39
N VAL A 583 -4.01 20.81 -9.42
CA VAL A 583 -4.80 20.20 -10.48
C VAL A 583 -6.19 19.96 -9.92
N PHE A 584 -7.22 20.53 -10.55
CA PHE A 584 -8.60 20.34 -10.13
C PHE A 584 -9.44 19.71 -11.24
N LEU A 585 -10.31 18.78 -10.84
CA LEU A 585 -11.16 18.04 -11.75
C LEU A 585 -12.62 18.33 -11.45
N GLN A 586 -13.39 18.66 -12.48
CA GLN A 586 -14.84 18.77 -12.43
C GLN A 586 -15.48 17.68 -13.28
N MET A 587 -16.20 16.78 -12.61
CA MET A 587 -16.98 15.72 -13.25
C MET A 587 -18.25 15.41 -12.44
N PRO A 588 -19.30 14.87 -13.08
CA PRO A 588 -20.48 14.35 -12.40
C PRO A 588 -20.14 13.29 -11.34
N GLU A 589 -20.92 13.25 -10.25
CA GLU A 589 -20.80 12.20 -9.23
C GLU A 589 -21.32 10.85 -9.71
N THR A 590 -22.24 10.85 -10.68
CA THR A 590 -22.83 9.65 -11.28
C THR A 590 -22.78 9.75 -12.80
N ALA A 591 -22.45 8.64 -13.46
CA ALA A 591 -22.47 8.51 -14.92
C ALA A 591 -23.15 7.20 -15.34
N GLU A 592 -23.74 7.17 -16.54
CA GLU A 592 -24.31 5.94 -17.09
C GLU A 592 -23.25 5.18 -17.91
N GLN A 593 -23.22 3.86 -17.75
CA GLN A 593 -22.35 2.99 -18.53
C GLN A 593 -22.65 3.17 -20.04
N TYR A 594 -21.60 3.17 -20.86
CA TYR A 594 -21.67 3.34 -22.31
C TYR A 594 -22.21 4.70 -22.80
N GLN A 595 -22.42 5.67 -21.90
CA GLN A 595 -22.74 7.05 -22.26
C GLN A 595 -21.50 7.96 -22.18
N PRO A 596 -21.34 8.95 -23.07
CA PRO A 596 -20.21 9.87 -22.98
C PRO A 596 -20.24 10.70 -21.68
N LEU A 597 -19.12 10.69 -20.96
CA LEU A 597 -18.85 11.48 -19.76
C LEU A 597 -17.85 12.58 -20.10
N THR A 598 -18.22 13.83 -19.82
CA THR A 598 -17.34 14.99 -19.99
C THR A 598 -16.73 15.38 -18.65
N VAL A 599 -15.42 15.59 -18.64
CA VAL A 599 -14.65 16.04 -17.48
C VAL A 599 -13.89 17.30 -17.84
N SER A 600 -13.94 18.31 -16.96
CA SER A 600 -13.08 19.49 -17.06
C SER A 600 -11.90 19.33 -16.12
N VAL A 601 -10.69 19.47 -16.65
CA VAL A 601 -9.44 19.44 -15.90
C VAL A 601 -8.83 20.82 -15.96
N GLY A 602 -8.57 21.40 -14.79
CA GLY A 602 -7.93 22.70 -14.64
C GLY A 602 -6.58 22.59 -13.96
N VAL A 603 -5.62 23.36 -14.44
CA VAL A 603 -4.29 23.53 -13.84
C VAL A 603 -4.12 25.00 -13.50
N GLN A 604 -3.92 25.30 -12.22
CA GLN A 604 -3.69 26.67 -11.76
C GLN A 604 -2.20 26.90 -11.52
N ASN A 605 -1.61 27.87 -12.22
CA ASN A 605 -0.23 28.26 -12.00
C ASN A 605 -0.15 29.31 -10.88
N SER A 606 0.25 28.89 -9.69
CA SER A 606 0.49 29.75 -8.53
C SER A 606 1.90 30.35 -8.47
N LEU A 607 2.75 30.06 -9.46
CA LEU A 607 4.12 30.58 -9.53
C LEU A 607 4.18 31.97 -10.16
N ASP A 608 5.33 32.62 -9.98
CA ASP A 608 5.67 33.88 -10.63
C ASP A 608 6.26 33.73 -12.05
N CYS A 609 6.45 32.49 -12.52
CA CYS A 609 6.99 32.16 -13.84
C CYS A 609 6.05 31.25 -14.64
N PRO A 610 6.08 31.30 -15.99
CA PRO A 610 5.23 30.44 -16.81
C PRO A 610 5.65 28.97 -16.69
N MET A 611 4.67 28.07 -16.61
CA MET A 611 4.88 26.63 -16.77
C MET A 611 4.86 26.32 -18.28
N GLN A 612 5.97 25.85 -18.83
CA GLN A 612 6.11 25.52 -20.25
C GLN A 612 6.08 24.01 -20.50
N ASN A 613 5.78 23.63 -21.74
CA ASN A 613 5.74 22.24 -22.18
C ASN A 613 4.83 21.35 -21.30
N CYS A 614 3.69 21.90 -20.87
CA CYS A 614 2.76 21.18 -20.02
C CYS A 614 2.19 19.95 -20.76
N ILE A 615 2.21 18.79 -20.12
CA ILE A 615 1.64 17.54 -20.63
C ILE A 615 0.63 17.06 -19.58
N ILE A 616 -0.61 16.83 -20.02
CA ILE A 616 -1.62 16.13 -19.22
C ILE A 616 -1.66 14.68 -19.62
N SER A 617 -1.49 13.81 -18.64
CA SER A 617 -1.73 12.38 -18.74
C SER A 617 -3.00 12.04 -17.96
N ILE A 618 -3.94 11.35 -18.60
CA ILE A 618 -5.21 10.95 -17.98
C ILE A 618 -5.34 9.44 -18.03
N PHE A 619 -5.65 8.86 -16.88
CA PHE A 619 -5.85 7.43 -16.71
C PHE A 619 -7.02 7.15 -15.75
N GLY A 620 -7.66 6.00 -15.93
CA GLY A 620 -8.77 5.59 -15.09
C GLY A 620 -9.38 4.29 -15.58
N ARG A 621 -9.19 3.20 -14.84
CA ARG A 621 -9.74 1.89 -15.20
C ARG A 621 -11.26 1.97 -15.33
N GLY A 622 -11.80 1.28 -16.34
CA GLY A 622 -13.23 1.31 -16.62
C GLY A 622 -13.77 2.65 -17.12
N LEU A 623 -12.93 3.70 -17.23
CA LEU A 623 -13.29 5.02 -17.74
C LEU A 623 -12.56 5.34 -19.05
N ILE A 624 -11.25 5.09 -19.08
CA ILE A 624 -10.37 5.37 -20.21
C ILE A 624 -9.61 4.10 -20.58
N HIS A 625 -9.60 3.78 -21.87
CA HIS A 625 -8.74 2.71 -22.37
C HIS A 625 -7.29 3.20 -22.42
N ARG A 626 -6.45 2.64 -21.53
CA ARG A 626 -5.05 3.04 -21.34
C ARG A 626 -4.89 4.51 -20.97
N GLU A 627 -3.65 4.95 -20.84
CA GLU A 627 -3.30 6.35 -20.67
C GLU A 627 -3.57 7.15 -21.96
N LYS A 628 -4.12 8.36 -21.80
CA LYS A 628 -4.16 9.37 -22.87
C LYS A 628 -3.31 10.58 -22.48
N ARG A 629 -2.36 10.94 -23.34
CA ARG A 629 -1.48 12.10 -23.17
C ARG A 629 -1.87 13.24 -24.10
N TYR A 630 -1.90 14.44 -23.57
CA TYR A 630 -2.24 15.66 -24.29
C TYR A 630 -1.21 16.74 -23.97
N ARG A 631 -0.67 17.39 -25.00
CA ARG A 631 0.16 18.58 -24.80
C ARG A 631 -0.74 19.78 -24.54
N LEU A 632 -0.58 20.37 -23.37
CA LEU A 632 -1.09 21.68 -23.05
C LEU A 632 -0.08 22.76 -23.47
N GLY A 633 -0.58 23.91 -23.90
CA GLY A 633 0.25 25.10 -24.06
C GLY A 633 0.81 25.58 -22.71
N SER A 634 1.59 26.64 -22.73
CA SER A 634 2.15 27.22 -21.51
C SER A 634 1.07 27.81 -20.61
N VAL A 635 1.18 27.61 -19.29
CA VAL A 635 0.31 28.22 -18.28
C VAL A 635 1.04 29.40 -17.64
N TRP A 636 0.55 30.61 -17.88
CA TRP A 636 1.17 31.85 -17.41
C TRP A 636 1.00 32.06 -15.89
N PRO A 637 1.88 32.84 -15.24
CA PRO A 637 1.77 33.18 -13.82
C PRO A 637 0.38 33.67 -13.42
N GLY A 638 -0.17 33.12 -12.33
CA GLY A 638 -1.49 33.48 -11.80
C GLY A 638 -2.68 33.06 -12.69
N SER A 639 -2.43 32.48 -13.87
CA SER A 639 -3.48 32.02 -14.78
C SER A 639 -3.88 30.58 -14.50
N CYS A 640 -5.06 30.22 -15.01
CA CYS A 640 -5.55 28.85 -14.96
C CYS A 640 -5.87 28.37 -16.37
N LEU A 641 -5.38 27.19 -16.73
CA LEU A 641 -5.71 26.52 -17.97
C LEU A 641 -6.72 25.41 -17.71
N CYS A 642 -7.91 25.53 -18.29
CA CYS A 642 -8.98 24.53 -18.20
C CYS A 642 -9.20 23.86 -19.55
N THR A 643 -9.17 22.53 -19.57
CA THR A 643 -9.41 21.71 -20.77
C THR A 643 -10.49 20.67 -20.50
N GLN A 644 -11.36 20.42 -21.49
CA GLN A 644 -12.39 19.40 -21.39
C GLN A 644 -11.98 18.13 -22.12
N PHE A 645 -12.27 16.99 -21.51
CA PHE A 645 -12.04 15.67 -22.06
C PHE A 645 -13.34 14.88 -22.04
N GLN A 646 -13.57 14.08 -23.07
CA GLN A 646 -14.72 13.19 -23.17
C GLN A 646 -14.26 11.75 -23.31
N PHE A 647 -14.88 10.86 -22.54
CA PHE A 647 -14.64 9.42 -22.58
C PHE A 647 -15.91 8.66 -22.20
N THR A 648 -15.94 7.35 -22.39
CA THR A 648 -17.14 6.54 -22.21
C THR A 648 -16.88 5.46 -21.15
N PRO A 649 -17.51 5.54 -19.97
CA PRO A 649 -17.37 4.53 -18.92
C PRO A 649 -17.83 3.15 -19.41
N THR A 650 -17.01 2.13 -19.18
CA THR A 650 -17.28 0.75 -19.59
C THR A 650 -17.59 -0.18 -18.43
N HIS A 651 -17.19 0.16 -17.20
CA HIS A 651 -17.38 -0.69 -16.02
C HIS A 651 -18.31 -0.03 -15.01
N LEU A 652 -19.17 -0.83 -14.37
CA LEU A 652 -20.09 -0.40 -13.32
C LEU A 652 -19.38 -0.17 -11.99
N GLY A 653 -20.03 0.57 -11.10
CA GLY A 653 -19.55 0.84 -9.74
C GLY A 653 -18.68 2.09 -9.66
N LEU A 654 -18.02 2.27 -8.51
CA LEU A 654 -17.19 3.43 -8.23
C LEU A 654 -15.87 3.33 -9.01
N GLN A 655 -15.68 4.21 -9.99
CA GLN A 655 -14.47 4.32 -10.78
C GLN A 655 -13.71 5.59 -10.40
N ARG A 656 -12.39 5.59 -10.58
CA ARG A 656 -11.54 6.76 -10.34
C ARG A 656 -10.86 7.22 -11.63
N LEU A 657 -10.92 8.52 -11.85
CA LEU A 657 -10.12 9.22 -12.84
C LEU A 657 -8.94 9.87 -12.12
N THR A 658 -7.75 9.65 -12.64
CA THR A 658 -6.53 10.32 -12.18
C THR A 658 -5.93 11.08 -13.35
N VAL A 659 -5.46 12.28 -13.04
CA VAL A 659 -4.79 13.19 -13.94
C VAL A 659 -3.41 13.45 -13.37
N GLU A 660 -2.43 13.41 -14.24
CA GLU A 660 -1.05 13.79 -13.96
C GLU A 660 -0.65 14.91 -14.92
N VAL A 661 0.06 15.91 -14.39
CA VAL A 661 0.53 17.06 -15.14
C VAL A 661 2.03 17.19 -14.96
N ASP A 662 2.73 17.13 -16.09
CA ASP A 662 4.17 17.37 -16.18
C ASP A 662 4.44 18.69 -16.89
N CYS A 663 5.49 19.39 -16.50
CA CYS A 663 6.00 20.58 -17.19
C CYS A 663 7.52 20.71 -17.00
N ASP A 664 8.07 21.82 -17.47
CA ASP A 664 9.49 22.17 -17.27
C ASP A 664 9.87 22.42 -15.79
N VAL A 665 8.90 22.80 -14.95
CA VAL A 665 9.11 23.11 -13.52
C VAL A 665 8.75 21.93 -12.61
N PHE A 666 7.69 21.18 -12.91
CA PHE A 666 7.17 20.11 -12.07
C PHE A 666 7.05 18.80 -12.83
N GLN A 667 7.24 17.71 -12.10
CA GLN A 667 6.87 16.37 -12.55
C GLN A 667 5.87 15.79 -11.55
N ASN A 668 4.90 15.07 -12.09
CA ASN A 668 3.91 14.30 -11.35
C ASN A 668 3.02 15.19 -10.44
N LEU A 669 2.50 16.31 -10.97
CA LEU A 669 1.40 17.01 -10.31
C LEU A 669 0.12 16.20 -10.52
N THR A 670 -0.36 15.57 -9.46
CA THR A 670 -1.50 14.66 -9.55
C THR A 670 -2.80 15.31 -9.05
N GLY A 671 -3.90 14.91 -9.66
CA GLY A 671 -5.25 15.21 -9.21
C GLY A 671 -6.17 14.04 -9.55
N TYR A 672 -7.14 13.76 -8.69
CA TYR A 672 -8.03 12.62 -8.91
C TYR A 672 -9.47 12.95 -8.54
N ARG A 673 -10.41 12.23 -9.13
CA ARG A 673 -11.83 12.29 -8.76
C ARG A 673 -12.55 10.99 -9.10
N SER A 674 -13.50 10.63 -8.26
CA SER A 674 -14.30 9.40 -8.43
C SER A 674 -15.69 9.69 -8.99
N VAL A 675 -16.22 8.71 -9.72
CA VAL A 675 -17.56 8.72 -10.30
C VAL A 675 -18.22 7.36 -10.11
N LEU A 676 -19.49 7.36 -9.71
CA LEU A 676 -20.30 6.15 -9.64
C LEU A 676 -20.90 5.86 -11.02
N VAL A 677 -20.47 4.77 -11.65
CA VAL A 677 -21.00 4.34 -12.94
C VAL A 677 -22.17 3.38 -12.71
N VAL A 678 -23.36 3.76 -13.19
CA VAL A 678 -24.59 2.96 -13.05
C VAL A 678 -24.99 2.33 -14.38
N ALA A 679 -25.78 1.26 -14.31
CA ALA A 679 -26.30 0.61 -15.50
C ALA A 679 -27.16 1.60 -16.32
N PRO A 680 -27.17 1.49 -17.66
CA PRO A 680 -28.02 2.33 -18.48
C PRO A 680 -29.48 2.14 -18.06
N LYS A 681 -30.24 3.23 -17.95
CA LYS A 681 -31.69 3.10 -17.74
C LYS A 681 -32.27 2.39 -18.97
N CYS A 682 -32.73 1.15 -18.79
CA CYS A 682 -33.38 0.42 -19.87
C CYS A 682 -34.54 1.25 -20.42
N LEU A 683 -34.46 1.62 -21.71
CA LEU A 683 -35.60 2.12 -22.49
C LEU A 683 -36.55 0.94 -22.81
N PHE A 684 -37.01 0.20 -21.80
CA PHE A 684 -38.23 -0.59 -21.96
C PHE A 684 -39.39 0.37 -21.74
N LYS A 685 -39.81 1.07 -22.81
CA LYS A 685 -41.19 1.54 -22.87
C LYS A 685 -42.06 0.29 -22.72
N PRO A 686 -42.95 0.20 -21.72
CA PRO A 686 -43.94 -0.87 -21.73
C PRO A 686 -44.68 -0.77 -23.05
N GLN A 687 -44.67 -1.84 -23.85
CA GLN A 687 -45.56 -1.94 -24.99
C GLN A 687 -46.97 -1.73 -24.44
N THR A 688 -47.60 -0.65 -24.90
CA THR A 688 -49.01 -0.37 -24.69
C THR A 688 -49.77 -1.65 -24.97
N ILE A 689 -50.47 -2.15 -23.96
CA ILE A 689 -51.43 -3.25 -24.11
C ILE A 689 -52.36 -2.84 -25.25
N LEU A 690 -52.32 -3.60 -26.35
CA LEU A 690 -53.31 -3.53 -27.41
C LEU A 690 -54.68 -3.77 -26.76
N GLU A 691 -55.49 -2.71 -26.64
CA GLU A 691 -56.91 -2.84 -26.35
C GLU A 691 -57.54 -3.68 -27.46
N LEU A 692 -58.04 -4.87 -27.10
CA LEU A 692 -58.93 -5.65 -27.94
C LEU A 692 -60.26 -4.89 -28.09
N PRO A 693 -60.89 -4.90 -29.27
CA PRO A 693 -62.10 -4.13 -29.51
C PRO A 693 -63.28 -4.67 -28.69
N SER A 694 -64.05 -3.74 -28.11
CA SER A 694 -65.29 -4.02 -27.41
C SER A 694 -66.42 -4.33 -28.39
N GLU A 695 -66.59 -5.59 -28.76
CA GLU A 695 -67.83 -6.10 -29.35
C GLU A 695 -68.39 -7.23 -28.47
N ALA A 696 -69.38 -6.89 -27.64
CA ALA A 696 -70.49 -7.76 -27.25
C ALA A 696 -71.39 -7.04 -26.22
N ARG A 697 -72.26 -6.16 -26.69
CA ARG A 697 -73.54 -5.86 -26.03
C ARG A 697 -74.61 -5.62 -27.09
N HIS A 698 -75.79 -6.21 -26.84
CA HIS A 698 -76.98 -6.40 -27.70
C HIS A 698 -76.87 -7.68 -28.55
N THR A 699 -77.72 -8.70 -28.39
CA THR A 699 -79.19 -8.70 -28.23
C THR A 699 -79.70 -9.91 -27.40
N LEU A 700 -80.89 -9.74 -26.78
CA LEU A 700 -81.65 -10.70 -25.98
C LEU A 700 -82.28 -11.82 -26.84
N GLU A 701 -82.17 -13.08 -26.40
CA GLU A 701 -83.24 -14.08 -26.17
C GLU A 701 -82.64 -15.41 -25.64
#